data_AF-A0A1T4JJX1-F1
#
_entry.id   AF-A0A1T4JJX1-F1
#
_cell.length_a   1.000
_cell.length_b   1.000
_cell.length_c   1.000
_cell.angle_alpha   90.00
_cell.angle_beta   90.00
_cell.angle_gamma   90.00
#
_symmetry.space_group_name_H-M   'P 1'
#
loop_
_entity.id
_entity.type
_entity.pdbx_description
1 polymer ?
#
loop_
_entity_poly.entity_id
_entity_poly.type
_entity_poly.pdbx_seq_one_letter_code
_entity_poly.pdbx_strand_id
1 'polypeptide(L)'
;MARPVPCGVSLLRAALLSTAALSLLAAPAALARVGVTSATDGDPLGKPPTQPERVLRIGIDVQANEAITTGSNDRAHLVFLDGTSLTVGPNARVIIDKFVFDPATKTGELAVNASKGVFRLVGGKISKTQPITITTPSSTIGIRGGITVFAVEQTATSSTFVFGDKMTVTGQGQTQTATRPGSQIVTNFGSQPGQPSLIAQGALAGLLGQLEGKSGSNTQGTNNIPAGSGSGAGQNSIKTAEQGAQNFSQQNNGQPPTQNPILLNQTAVAFNQQLNNALSTAISTATSNSPQQQVQQALQDRNSQPNNNPQPDPPANTQVIVTLGRFIGATPYTNFNYSENGLVVTPVASANKPLQPTGVVTDRNRVEITTGDGHSIVVPWHPTGSPFPIAPIVDQQLGVLVGTGYVSPDGKFFAYVFNNGANQKVGFFGGEPTTLRSHLPTSGIVAYDVTNLAGSTRLPFANGTVGDDPNLQAVKDVSKLLAVFAPQTLALNQPAGNQKSAAMQASIAISGTGAAQKSYMGVMVGYYFPDLSTVSVGFGGNYVGTYRLDSHSGPNLLVSAISTPSTGASNAIYGDNADYMVMTPDKLATTYTTRGGVVNSISTTRTSQASADVGLQNSTANDYFGVNAAGRTSTPESVGQSRTTRTLTGFIAGLIDQRRDTGDGSIFNTKAFGTGSSRPNLTLTTDASTNQATATIRRVALGAGNSDRATIRLGNPDTGGQSAFIDDNTYAMTGGNVTVRRGGGISPTASTALVSANTNPTALNGLYNAAEVTPCTCAFLSWGFWGGDIRYGAHGSNVTDRINLATYVAGTLTSAVQMPNTGTATYVGDMVGNVRNGGASYVAVGGYTNQWNFATRTGAVSISNFDGTSYRGGTAMVGNTPQFTGGFAATNSTGRVGTLNGAFFNNGAVPAAGQAGSFGVTGPNYTAAGTFKAQR
;
A
#
# COMPACT_ATOMS: atom_id res chain seq x y z
N MET A 1 56.09 -81.07 30.92
CA MET A 1 55.35 -81.82 31.95
C MET A 1 53.85 -81.67 31.70
N ALA A 2 53.14 -82.80 31.73
CA ALA A 2 51.68 -82.99 31.84
C ALA A 2 50.69 -82.40 30.79
N ARG A 3 50.42 -83.24 29.77
CA ARG A 3 49.16 -83.65 29.07
C ARG A 3 47.77 -83.27 29.67
N PRO A 4 46.61 -83.47 28.95
CA PRO A 4 46.29 -83.32 27.49
C PRO A 4 44.81 -82.87 27.11
N VAL A 5 44.59 -82.23 25.94
CA VAL A 5 43.72 -82.52 24.72
C VAL A 5 42.25 -83.08 24.88
N PRO A 6 41.22 -82.96 23.96
CA PRO A 6 40.72 -81.98 22.92
C PRO A 6 39.13 -81.83 22.81
N CYS A 7 38.61 -81.45 21.60
CA CYS A 7 37.24 -81.57 20.99
C CYS A 7 36.23 -80.43 21.27
N GLY A 8 35.36 -79.91 20.38
CA GLY A 8 34.96 -80.18 18.98
C GLY A 8 33.46 -79.87 18.77
N VAL A 9 33.10 -78.87 17.94
CA VAL A 9 31.89 -78.70 17.07
C VAL A 9 30.44 -78.58 17.66
N SER A 10 29.71 -77.57 17.15
CA SER A 10 28.26 -77.51 16.77
C SER A 10 27.22 -76.73 17.60
N LEU A 11 26.24 -76.21 16.84
CA LEU A 11 25.03 -75.43 17.12
C LEU A 11 24.04 -76.04 18.14
N LEU A 12 23.35 -75.21 18.94
CA LEU A 12 21.89 -74.97 18.91
C LEU A 12 21.42 -74.10 20.11
N ARG A 13 20.30 -73.41 19.91
CA ARG A 13 19.65 -72.44 20.82
C ARG A 13 18.88 -73.09 21.99
N ALA A 14 18.67 -72.27 23.02
CA ALA A 14 17.47 -72.12 23.86
C ALA A 14 17.41 -72.79 25.25
N ALA A 15 17.07 -71.94 26.24
CA ALA A 15 16.03 -72.10 27.27
C ALA A 15 16.48 -72.04 28.75
N LEU A 16 15.69 -71.24 29.50
CA LEU A 16 15.42 -71.26 30.94
C LEU A 16 16.42 -70.61 31.92
N LEU A 17 16.16 -69.33 32.24
CA LEU A 17 16.33 -68.81 33.60
C LEU A 17 15.13 -67.94 34.00
N SER A 18 14.29 -68.51 34.86
CA SER A 18 13.21 -67.95 35.68
C SER A 18 13.63 -68.18 37.15
N THR A 19 13.39 -67.37 38.18
CA THR A 19 12.55 -66.19 38.44
C THR A 19 12.79 -65.82 39.92
N ALA A 20 12.97 -64.53 40.25
CA ALA A 20 12.54 -63.82 41.47
C ALA A 20 13.27 -62.45 41.53
N ALA A 21 12.69 -61.29 41.85
CA ALA A 21 11.32 -60.81 41.95
C ALA A 21 11.36 -59.26 42.08
N LEU A 22 10.71 -58.58 41.13
CA LEU A 22 9.80 -57.44 41.31
C LEU A 22 10.14 -56.27 42.28
N SER A 23 10.57 -55.15 41.69
CA SER A 23 10.18 -53.80 42.12
C SER A 23 10.23 -52.85 40.91
N LEU A 24 9.08 -52.66 40.24
CA LEU A 24 8.88 -51.67 39.18
C LEU A 24 8.70 -50.28 39.80
N LEU A 25 9.55 -49.31 39.44
CA LEU A 25 9.24 -47.89 39.54
C LEU A 25 8.45 -47.46 38.29
N ALA A 26 7.25 -46.92 38.50
CA ALA A 26 6.52 -46.18 37.49
C ALA A 26 7.14 -44.77 37.32
N ALA A 27 7.59 -44.44 36.11
CA ALA A 27 7.95 -43.07 35.74
C ALA A 27 6.68 -42.27 35.40
N PRO A 28 6.56 -40.99 35.80
CA PRO A 28 5.41 -40.17 35.42
C PRO A 28 5.46 -39.88 33.91
N ALA A 29 4.33 -40.09 33.22
CA ALA A 29 4.18 -39.75 31.82
C ALA A 29 4.27 -38.23 31.63
N ALA A 30 5.24 -37.76 30.85
CA ALA A 30 5.32 -36.37 30.43
C ALA A 30 4.14 -36.04 29.49
N LEU A 31 3.31 -35.07 29.86
CA LEU A 31 2.23 -34.57 29.00
C LEU A 31 2.80 -33.95 27.71
N ALA A 32 2.19 -34.28 26.57
CA ALA A 32 2.65 -33.87 25.25
C ALA A 32 2.53 -32.35 25.04
N ARG A 33 3.55 -31.75 24.44
CA ARG A 33 3.59 -30.34 24.03
C ARG A 33 2.56 -30.11 22.90
N VAL A 34 1.72 -29.08 23.02
CA VAL A 34 0.68 -28.80 22.02
C VAL A 34 0.91 -27.51 21.22
N GLY A 35 1.65 -26.56 21.80
CA GLY A 35 2.01 -25.31 21.14
C GLY A 35 3.07 -24.51 21.90
N VAL A 36 3.39 -23.32 21.40
CA VAL A 36 4.36 -22.40 22.00
C VAL A 36 3.81 -20.98 22.00
N THR A 37 4.12 -20.21 23.04
CA THR A 37 3.86 -18.77 23.08
C THR A 37 4.87 -18.05 22.19
N SER A 38 4.40 -17.44 21.11
CA SER A 38 5.23 -16.78 20.09
C SER A 38 5.40 -15.27 20.29
N ALA A 39 4.45 -14.62 20.96
CA ALA A 39 4.51 -13.19 21.30
C ALA A 39 3.62 -12.92 22.51
N THR A 40 4.01 -11.95 23.35
CA THR A 40 3.21 -11.49 24.49
C THR A 40 3.35 -9.98 24.65
N ASP A 41 2.27 -9.34 25.09
CA ASP A 41 2.22 -7.97 25.59
C ASP A 41 1.68 -8.04 27.03
N GLY A 42 2.27 -7.32 27.98
CA GLY A 42 1.99 -7.51 29.41
C GLY A 42 2.48 -8.86 29.97
N ASP A 43 1.79 -9.35 31.01
CA ASP A 43 2.14 -10.59 31.75
C ASP A 43 0.99 -11.63 31.69
N PRO A 44 0.65 -12.18 30.50
CA PRO A 44 -0.37 -13.22 30.37
C PRO A 44 -0.01 -14.46 31.20
N LEU A 45 -0.99 -15.04 31.88
CA LEU A 45 -0.80 -16.20 32.76
C LEU A 45 -1.25 -17.49 32.10
N GLY A 46 -0.48 -18.57 32.30
CA GLY A 46 -0.78 -19.93 31.88
C GLY A 46 -0.72 -20.90 33.05
N LYS A 47 -1.79 -21.66 33.27
CA LYS A 47 -1.93 -22.66 34.32
C LYS A 47 -2.09 -24.06 33.71
N PRO A 48 -1.00 -24.85 33.60
CA PRO A 48 -1.08 -26.23 33.15
C PRO A 48 -1.82 -27.11 34.17
N PRO A 49 -2.26 -28.32 33.77
CA PRO A 49 -3.02 -29.21 34.66
C PRO A 49 -2.26 -29.66 35.91
N THR A 50 -0.95 -29.89 35.79
CA THR A 50 -0.11 -30.50 36.83
C THR A 50 1.00 -29.59 37.35
N GLN A 51 1.09 -28.35 36.84
CA GLN A 51 2.14 -27.39 37.18
C GLN A 51 1.53 -26.11 37.75
N PRO A 52 2.28 -25.36 38.59
CA PRO A 52 1.81 -24.06 39.06
C PRO A 52 1.59 -23.08 37.91
N GLU A 53 0.72 -22.10 38.14
CA GLU A 53 0.49 -20.99 37.20
C GLU A 53 1.78 -20.20 37.00
N ARG A 54 2.05 -19.81 35.76
CA ARG A 54 3.25 -19.06 35.36
C ARG A 54 2.92 -17.99 34.34
N VAL A 55 3.77 -16.97 34.27
CA VAL A 55 3.71 -16.00 33.17
C VAL A 55 4.17 -16.69 31.88
N LEU A 56 3.35 -16.59 30.83
CA LEU A 56 3.70 -17.03 29.50
C LEU A 56 4.62 -15.98 28.88
N ARG A 57 5.90 -16.29 28.72
CA ARG A 57 6.85 -15.48 27.95
C ARG A 57 7.05 -16.12 26.57
N ILE A 58 7.64 -15.36 25.65
CA ILE A 58 8.01 -15.88 24.33
C ILE A 58 8.89 -17.13 24.49
N GLY A 59 8.55 -18.20 23.77
CA GLY A 59 9.24 -19.49 23.80
C GLY A 59 8.77 -20.45 24.88
N ILE A 60 7.81 -20.08 25.73
CA ILE A 60 7.21 -21.00 26.70
C ILE A 60 6.26 -21.97 26.00
N ASP A 61 6.49 -23.26 26.20
CA ASP A 61 5.61 -24.32 25.71
C ASP A 61 4.25 -24.26 26.43
N VAL A 62 3.19 -24.55 25.68
CA VAL A 62 1.82 -24.67 26.15
C VAL A 62 1.38 -26.13 26.06
N GLN A 63 0.61 -26.58 27.06
CA GLN A 63 0.16 -27.96 27.23
C GLN A 63 -1.35 -28.12 26.97
N ALA A 64 -1.80 -29.35 26.72
CA ALA A 64 -3.22 -29.66 26.68
C ALA A 64 -3.85 -29.40 28.07
N ASN A 65 -5.12 -28.97 28.08
CA ASN A 65 -5.86 -28.55 29.27
C ASN A 65 -5.22 -27.39 30.05
N GLU A 66 -4.31 -26.63 29.42
CA GLU A 66 -3.76 -25.42 30.01
C GLU A 66 -4.75 -24.25 29.90
N ALA A 67 -5.00 -23.58 31.03
CA ALA A 67 -5.83 -22.39 31.10
C ALA A 67 -4.98 -21.14 30.93
N ILE A 68 -5.38 -20.25 30.02
CA ILE A 68 -4.66 -19.03 29.68
C ILE A 68 -5.55 -17.85 30.04
N THR A 69 -5.00 -16.91 30.81
CA THR A 69 -5.72 -15.73 31.32
C THR A 69 -4.92 -14.46 31.02
N THR A 70 -5.60 -13.45 30.50
CA THR A 70 -5.03 -12.12 30.23
C THR A 70 -5.75 -11.05 31.05
N GLY A 71 -5.00 -10.12 31.63
CA GLY A 71 -5.51 -8.88 32.24
C GLY A 71 -5.86 -7.81 31.20
N SER A 72 -6.16 -6.60 31.67
CA SER A 72 -6.62 -5.49 30.81
C SER A 72 -5.55 -4.97 29.84
N ASN A 73 -4.28 -5.19 30.15
CA ASN A 73 -3.14 -4.79 29.32
C ASN A 73 -2.40 -6.00 28.72
N ASP A 74 -2.85 -7.22 29.02
CA ASP A 74 -2.13 -8.42 28.60
C ASP A 74 -2.69 -8.98 27.30
N ARG A 75 -1.81 -9.52 26.46
CA ARG A 75 -2.16 -10.22 25.22
C ARG A 75 -1.17 -11.37 25.01
N ALA A 76 -1.65 -12.44 24.41
CA ALA A 76 -0.81 -13.59 24.07
C ALA A 76 -1.06 -14.06 22.63
N HIS A 77 0.00 -14.40 21.92
CA HIS A 77 -0.07 -15.08 20.64
C HIS A 77 0.53 -16.47 20.73
N LEU A 78 -0.28 -17.49 20.46
CA LEU A 78 0.08 -18.90 20.57
C LEU A 78 0.12 -19.53 19.19
N VAL A 79 1.11 -20.39 18.96
CA VAL A 79 1.24 -21.18 17.73
C VAL A 79 1.27 -22.66 18.09
N PHE A 80 0.36 -23.43 17.50
CA PHE A 80 0.25 -24.88 17.69
C PHE A 80 1.10 -25.65 16.67
N LEU A 81 1.38 -26.93 16.95
CA LEU A 81 2.25 -27.76 16.10
C LEU A 81 1.74 -27.96 14.66
N ASP A 82 0.43 -27.84 14.44
CA ASP A 82 -0.19 -27.95 13.12
C ASP A 82 -0.13 -26.65 12.31
N GLY A 83 0.41 -25.58 12.91
CA GLY A 83 0.49 -24.23 12.35
C GLY A 83 -0.74 -23.36 12.63
N THR A 84 -1.72 -23.84 13.42
CA THR A 84 -2.82 -22.98 13.89
C THR A 84 -2.25 -21.89 14.79
N SER A 85 -2.75 -20.66 14.66
CA SER A 85 -2.42 -19.58 15.59
C SER A 85 -3.64 -19.02 16.29
N LEU A 86 -3.51 -18.75 17.59
CA LEU A 86 -4.53 -18.20 18.47
C LEU A 86 -4.00 -16.94 19.13
N THR A 87 -4.61 -15.79 18.80
CA THR A 87 -4.38 -14.53 19.50
C THR A 87 -5.43 -14.35 20.58
N VAL A 88 -4.97 -14.09 21.80
CA VAL A 88 -5.77 -13.85 23.00
C VAL A 88 -5.66 -12.37 23.36
N GLY A 89 -6.78 -11.66 23.31
CA GLY A 89 -6.87 -10.23 23.65
C GLY A 89 -6.94 -9.97 25.16
N PRO A 90 -7.17 -8.72 25.57
CA PRO A 90 -7.25 -8.32 26.97
C PRO A 90 -8.49 -8.88 27.67
N ASN A 91 -8.42 -9.00 29.00
CA ASN A 91 -9.49 -9.49 29.87
C ASN A 91 -10.05 -10.87 29.48
N ALA A 92 -9.24 -11.70 28.83
CA ALA A 92 -9.68 -12.94 28.23
C ALA A 92 -9.34 -14.15 29.09
N ARG A 93 -10.11 -15.23 28.92
CA ARG A 93 -9.81 -16.53 29.51
C ARG A 93 -10.19 -17.66 28.56
N VAL A 94 -9.21 -18.49 28.23
CA VAL A 94 -9.34 -19.59 27.27
C VAL A 94 -8.63 -20.85 27.79
N ILE A 95 -9.19 -22.02 27.49
CA ILE A 95 -8.62 -23.33 27.80
C ILE A 95 -8.41 -24.09 26.49
N ILE A 96 -7.25 -24.72 26.35
CA ILE A 96 -6.97 -25.62 25.22
C ILE A 96 -7.46 -27.01 25.60
N ASP A 97 -8.75 -27.27 25.39
CA ASP A 97 -9.40 -28.51 25.82
C ASP A 97 -8.77 -29.76 25.19
N LYS A 98 -8.47 -29.70 23.88
CA LYS A 98 -7.92 -30.85 23.16
C LYS A 98 -7.04 -30.41 22.00
N PHE A 99 -5.86 -31.01 21.89
CA PHE A 99 -5.03 -30.91 20.70
C PHE A 99 -4.37 -32.25 20.43
N VAL A 100 -4.72 -32.85 19.29
CA VAL A 100 -4.10 -34.07 18.77
C VAL A 100 -3.69 -33.77 17.34
N PHE A 101 -2.43 -33.98 16.99
CA PHE A 101 -1.93 -33.76 15.63
C PHE A 101 -0.94 -34.84 15.24
N ASP A 102 -1.22 -35.51 14.13
CA ASP A 102 -0.28 -36.42 13.49
C ASP A 102 0.41 -35.69 12.31
N PRO A 103 1.72 -35.37 12.41
CA PRO A 103 2.43 -34.67 11.35
C PRO A 103 2.59 -35.50 10.07
N ALA A 104 2.51 -36.84 10.13
CA ALA A 104 2.64 -37.73 8.98
C ALA A 104 1.38 -37.70 8.12
N THR A 105 0.21 -37.88 8.73
CA THR A 105 -1.08 -37.86 8.03
C THR A 105 -1.66 -36.45 7.88
N LYS A 106 -1.12 -35.46 8.60
CA LYS A 106 -1.64 -34.08 8.70
C LYS A 106 -3.09 -34.03 9.20
N THR A 107 -3.52 -35.06 9.93
CA THR A 107 -4.86 -35.13 10.55
C THR A 107 -4.77 -34.86 12.05
N GLY A 108 -5.89 -34.48 12.65
CA GLY A 108 -5.92 -34.12 14.05
C GLY A 108 -7.23 -33.49 14.49
N GLU A 109 -7.26 -33.06 15.75
CA GLU A 109 -8.39 -32.39 16.37
C GLU A 109 -7.87 -31.25 17.25
N LEU A 110 -8.46 -30.07 17.12
CA LEU A 110 -8.20 -28.93 18.00
C LEU A 110 -9.55 -28.41 18.52
N ALA A 111 -9.68 -28.39 19.84
CA ALA A 111 -10.82 -27.85 20.56
C ALA A 111 -10.35 -26.80 21.58
N VAL A 112 -11.04 -25.67 21.60
CA VAL A 112 -10.73 -24.51 22.45
C VAL A 112 -11.98 -24.09 23.20
N ASN A 113 -11.87 -23.80 24.49
CA ASN A 113 -12.97 -23.29 25.31
C ASN A 113 -12.68 -21.86 25.74
N ALA A 114 -13.42 -20.91 25.18
CA ALA A 114 -13.26 -19.49 25.46
C ALA A 114 -14.42 -19.01 26.33
N SER A 115 -14.09 -18.55 27.54
CA SER A 115 -15.10 -18.16 28.55
C SER A 115 -15.39 -16.66 28.58
N LYS A 116 -14.42 -15.82 28.18
CA LYS A 116 -14.57 -14.37 28.05
C LYS A 116 -13.43 -13.78 27.22
N GLY A 117 -13.65 -12.60 26.65
CA GLY A 117 -12.63 -11.80 25.95
C GLY A 117 -12.72 -11.90 24.44
N VAL A 118 -11.76 -11.27 23.75
CA VAL A 118 -11.70 -11.26 22.28
C VAL A 118 -10.55 -12.14 21.81
N PHE A 119 -10.80 -12.86 20.73
CA PHE A 119 -9.89 -13.84 20.19
C PHE A 119 -9.85 -13.77 18.67
N ARG A 120 -8.70 -14.12 18.11
CA ARG A 120 -8.56 -14.41 16.69
C ARG A 120 -7.90 -15.76 16.51
N LEU A 121 -8.55 -16.61 15.74
CA LEU A 121 -8.04 -17.93 15.39
C LEU A 121 -7.79 -18.01 13.89
N VAL A 122 -6.58 -18.44 13.53
CA VAL A 122 -6.16 -18.71 12.14
C VAL A 122 -5.88 -20.20 12.03
N GLY A 123 -6.72 -20.91 11.28
CA GLY A 123 -6.64 -22.36 11.16
C GLY A 123 -5.37 -22.87 10.46
N GLY A 124 -4.72 -23.85 11.07
CA GLY A 124 -3.56 -24.58 10.54
C GLY A 124 -3.94 -25.77 9.67
N LYS A 125 -3.07 -26.78 9.64
CA LYS A 125 -3.26 -28.00 8.84
C LYS A 125 -4.53 -28.77 9.22
N ILE A 126 -4.86 -28.85 10.52
CA ILE A 126 -6.07 -29.56 10.99
C ILE A 126 -7.33 -28.94 10.38
N SER A 127 -7.43 -27.61 10.38
CA SER A 127 -8.62 -26.90 9.93
C SER A 127 -9.02 -27.20 8.48
N LYS A 128 -8.08 -27.64 7.64
CA LYS A 128 -8.33 -27.94 6.21
C LYS A 128 -9.12 -29.23 6.02
N THR A 129 -8.98 -30.18 6.94
CA THR A 129 -9.62 -31.50 6.89
C THR A 129 -10.74 -31.64 7.91
N GLN A 130 -10.59 -31.11 9.12
CA GLN A 130 -11.58 -31.16 10.20
C GLN A 130 -11.83 -29.74 10.75
N PRO A 131 -13.08 -29.35 11.06
CA PRO A 131 -13.34 -28.05 11.69
C PRO A 131 -12.67 -27.95 13.06
N ILE A 132 -12.00 -26.82 13.31
CA ILE A 132 -11.57 -26.45 14.67
C ILE A 132 -12.83 -26.05 15.45
N THR A 133 -12.98 -26.60 16.66
CA THR A 133 -14.16 -26.38 17.50
C THR A 133 -13.84 -25.39 18.61
N ILE A 134 -14.61 -24.32 18.71
CA ILE A 134 -14.50 -23.30 19.76
C ILE A 134 -15.80 -23.32 20.56
N THR A 135 -15.72 -23.65 21.84
CA THR A 135 -16.88 -23.64 22.75
C THR A 135 -16.88 -22.35 23.55
N THR A 136 -18.04 -21.72 23.62
CA THR A 136 -18.31 -20.51 24.41
C THR A 136 -19.54 -20.74 25.29
N PRO A 137 -19.81 -19.89 26.31
CA PRO A 137 -21.00 -20.03 27.13
C PRO A 137 -22.32 -20.00 26.33
N SER A 138 -22.39 -19.27 25.22
CA SER A 138 -23.63 -19.12 24.44
C SER A 138 -23.70 -19.98 23.18
N SER A 139 -22.57 -20.47 22.64
CA SER A 139 -22.55 -21.23 21.38
C SER A 139 -21.28 -22.06 21.15
N THR A 140 -21.34 -22.99 20.20
CA THR A 140 -20.19 -23.71 19.65
C THR A 140 -19.91 -23.23 18.22
N ILE A 141 -18.70 -22.77 17.96
CA ILE A 141 -18.23 -22.28 16.67
C ILE A 141 -17.35 -23.35 16.04
N GLY A 142 -17.60 -23.71 14.78
CA GLY A 142 -16.76 -24.58 13.96
C GLY A 142 -16.16 -23.78 12.81
N ILE A 143 -14.84 -23.84 12.61
CA ILE A 143 -14.15 -23.14 11.51
C ILE A 143 -13.36 -24.12 10.63
N ARG A 144 -13.63 -24.10 9.32
CA ARG A 144 -12.98 -24.97 8.33
C ARG A 144 -12.12 -24.14 7.37
N GLY A 145 -10.81 -24.42 7.37
CA GLY A 145 -9.79 -23.85 6.48
C GLY A 145 -9.63 -22.33 6.59
N GLY A 146 -10.00 -21.74 7.74
CA GLY A 146 -10.36 -20.33 7.80
C GLY A 146 -9.84 -19.53 8.99
N ILE A 147 -10.19 -18.25 8.98
CA ILE A 147 -9.93 -17.24 10.00
C ILE A 147 -11.26 -16.82 10.61
N THR A 148 -11.34 -16.84 11.93
CA THR A 148 -12.47 -16.30 12.67
C THR A 148 -11.98 -15.36 13.77
N VAL A 149 -12.71 -14.27 13.96
CA VAL A 149 -12.56 -13.35 15.10
C VAL A 149 -13.82 -13.46 15.91
N PHE A 150 -13.71 -13.71 17.21
CA PHE A 150 -14.86 -13.87 18.08
C PHE A 150 -14.66 -13.13 19.39
N ALA A 151 -15.73 -12.51 19.87
CA ALA A 151 -15.81 -11.88 21.17
C ALA A 151 -16.79 -12.67 22.04
N VAL A 152 -16.37 -12.99 23.25
CA VAL A 152 -17.14 -13.76 24.23
C VAL A 152 -17.41 -12.87 25.43
N GLU A 153 -18.70 -12.65 25.67
CA GLU A 153 -19.23 -11.97 26.84
C GLU A 153 -20.08 -12.96 27.65
N GLN A 154 -20.47 -12.57 28.87
CA GLN A 154 -21.32 -13.44 29.70
C GLN A 154 -22.70 -13.67 29.07
N THR A 155 -23.21 -12.69 28.32
CA THR A 155 -24.58 -12.67 27.78
C THR A 155 -24.65 -12.99 26.30
N ALA A 156 -23.54 -12.94 25.56
CA ALA A 156 -23.52 -13.15 24.13
C ALA A 156 -22.13 -13.57 23.60
N THR A 157 -22.13 -14.24 22.46
CA THR A 157 -20.93 -14.50 21.66
C THR A 157 -21.17 -13.95 20.27
N SER A 158 -20.28 -13.07 19.81
CA SER A 158 -20.27 -12.58 18.44
C SER A 158 -19.12 -13.22 17.68
N SER A 159 -19.42 -13.93 16.59
CA SER A 159 -18.45 -14.67 15.79
C SER A 159 -18.44 -14.12 14.37
N THR A 160 -17.30 -13.62 13.93
CA THR A 160 -17.12 -13.04 12.60
C THR A 160 -16.28 -13.98 11.74
N PHE A 161 -16.82 -14.34 10.58
CA PHE A 161 -16.14 -15.12 9.56
C PHE A 161 -15.31 -14.21 8.69
N VAL A 162 -13.98 -14.31 8.80
CA VAL A 162 -13.05 -13.44 8.07
C VAL A 162 -12.62 -14.09 6.76
N PHE A 163 -12.29 -15.38 6.79
CA PHE A 163 -11.84 -16.14 5.62
C PHE A 163 -12.01 -17.64 5.84
N GLY A 164 -12.07 -18.46 4.79
CA GLY A 164 -12.10 -19.93 4.86
C GLY A 164 -13.19 -20.54 3.99
N ASP A 165 -13.50 -21.82 4.22
CA ASP A 165 -14.58 -22.49 3.50
C ASP A 165 -15.95 -22.21 4.12
N LYS A 166 -16.03 -22.34 5.45
CA LYS A 166 -17.23 -21.99 6.23
C LYS A 166 -16.92 -21.84 7.71
N MET A 167 -17.72 -21.01 8.36
CA MET A 167 -17.90 -20.95 9.81
C MET A 167 -19.31 -21.40 10.16
N THR A 168 -19.44 -22.35 11.09
CA THR A 168 -20.73 -22.79 11.63
C THR A 168 -20.86 -22.35 13.08
N VAL A 169 -22.01 -21.84 13.49
CA VAL A 169 -22.28 -21.48 14.89
C VAL A 169 -23.52 -22.24 15.34
N THR A 170 -23.39 -23.03 16.40
CA THR A 170 -24.46 -23.87 16.92
C THR A 170 -24.84 -23.44 18.33
N GLY A 171 -26.14 -23.25 18.58
CA GLY A 171 -26.69 -22.89 19.89
C GLY A 171 -28.15 -23.34 19.98
N GLN A 172 -28.57 -23.84 21.15
CA GLN A 172 -29.93 -24.39 21.36
C GLN A 172 -30.39 -25.39 20.27
N GLY A 173 -29.47 -26.27 19.83
CA GLY A 173 -29.75 -27.29 18.81
C GLY A 173 -29.89 -26.78 17.38
N GLN A 174 -29.74 -25.47 17.13
CA GLN A 174 -29.78 -24.88 15.78
C GLN A 174 -28.38 -24.45 15.33
N THR A 175 -28.08 -24.67 14.05
CA THR A 175 -26.79 -24.32 13.44
C THR A 175 -26.98 -23.27 12.33
N GLN A 176 -26.25 -22.17 12.44
CA GLN A 176 -26.13 -21.15 11.39
C GLN A 176 -24.79 -21.28 10.70
N THR A 177 -24.74 -21.04 9.38
CA THR A 177 -23.52 -21.19 8.58
C THR A 177 -23.21 -19.89 7.83
N ALA A 178 -22.01 -19.36 8.04
CA ALA A 178 -21.44 -18.26 7.28
C ALA A 178 -20.40 -18.79 6.28
N THR A 179 -20.61 -18.53 5.00
CA THR A 179 -19.67 -18.84 3.89
C THR A 179 -19.13 -17.59 3.21
N ARG A 180 -19.72 -16.42 3.48
CA ARG A 180 -19.29 -15.14 2.90
C ARG A 180 -18.38 -14.40 3.88
N PRO A 181 -17.11 -14.10 3.52
CA PRO A 181 -16.23 -13.25 4.30
C PRO A 181 -16.91 -11.94 4.74
N GLY A 182 -16.67 -11.54 6.00
CA GLY A 182 -17.32 -10.39 6.63
C GLY A 182 -18.69 -10.66 7.24
N SER A 183 -19.19 -11.90 7.19
CA SER A 183 -20.44 -12.28 7.88
C SER A 183 -20.19 -12.49 9.37
N GLN A 184 -21.04 -11.91 10.21
CA GLN A 184 -21.09 -12.10 11.65
C GLN A 184 -22.34 -12.88 12.04
N ILE A 185 -22.19 -13.75 13.02
CA ILE A 185 -23.29 -14.45 13.70
C ILE A 185 -23.19 -14.10 15.19
N VAL A 186 -24.28 -13.57 15.75
CA VAL A 186 -24.38 -13.27 17.18
C VAL A 186 -25.30 -14.29 17.83
N THR A 187 -24.86 -14.86 18.96
CA THR A 187 -25.65 -15.81 19.75
C THR A 187 -25.74 -15.32 21.19
N ASN A 188 -26.93 -14.90 21.60
CA ASN A 188 -27.23 -14.56 22.98
C ASN A 188 -27.31 -15.84 23.83
N PHE A 189 -26.89 -15.75 25.09
CA PHE A 189 -26.93 -16.88 26.01
C PHE A 189 -28.35 -17.46 26.12
N GLY A 190 -28.47 -18.78 26.01
CA GLY A 190 -29.75 -19.48 26.04
C GLY A 190 -30.63 -19.28 24.79
N SER A 191 -30.17 -18.60 23.75
CA SER A 191 -30.93 -18.37 22.50
C SER A 191 -30.34 -19.15 21.32
N GLN A 192 -31.13 -19.29 20.24
CA GLN A 192 -30.63 -19.81 18.97
C GLN A 192 -29.70 -18.76 18.30
N PRO A 193 -28.67 -19.18 17.53
CA PRO A 193 -27.82 -18.25 16.79
C PRO A 193 -28.61 -17.42 15.78
N GLY A 194 -28.31 -16.11 15.71
CA GLY A 194 -28.89 -15.21 14.72
C GLY A 194 -28.48 -15.56 13.29
N GLN A 195 -29.28 -15.15 12.31
CA GLN A 195 -28.94 -15.31 10.89
C GLN A 195 -27.61 -14.57 10.57
N PRO A 196 -26.76 -15.11 9.67
CA PRO A 196 -25.54 -14.42 9.27
C PRO A 196 -25.83 -13.04 8.67
N SER A 197 -25.28 -11.99 9.27
CA SER A 197 -25.39 -10.60 8.79
C SER A 197 -24.01 -10.02 8.51
N LEU A 198 -23.87 -9.15 7.52
CA LEU A 198 -22.60 -8.49 7.27
C LEU A 198 -22.26 -7.53 8.40
N ILE A 199 -21.00 -7.55 8.84
CA ILE A 199 -20.50 -6.65 9.87
C ILE A 199 -20.45 -5.20 9.35
N ALA A 200 -20.89 -4.24 10.16
CA ALA A 200 -20.84 -2.81 9.82
C ALA A 200 -19.39 -2.32 9.61
N GLN A 201 -19.19 -1.32 8.74
CA GLN A 201 -17.88 -0.72 8.48
C GLN A 201 -17.22 -0.26 9.80
N GLY A 202 -15.99 -0.70 10.06
CA GLY A 202 -15.21 -0.34 11.26
C GLY A 202 -15.39 -1.25 12.47
N ALA A 203 -16.46 -2.05 12.58
CA ALA A 203 -16.69 -2.89 13.75
C ALA A 203 -15.68 -4.06 13.86
N LEU A 204 -15.22 -4.61 12.73
CA LEU A 204 -14.13 -5.60 12.72
C LEU A 204 -12.79 -4.98 13.14
N ALA A 205 -12.53 -3.73 12.74
CA ALA A 205 -11.31 -3.01 13.10
C ALA A 205 -11.25 -2.75 14.61
N GLY A 206 -12.38 -2.46 15.26
CA GLY A 206 -12.45 -2.33 16.72
C GLY A 206 -12.08 -3.62 17.45
N LEU A 207 -12.58 -4.78 16.98
CA LEU A 207 -12.22 -6.09 17.53
C LEU A 207 -10.74 -6.42 17.31
N LEU A 208 -10.19 -6.08 16.13
CA LEU A 208 -8.77 -6.30 15.82
C LEU A 208 -7.86 -5.36 16.62
N GLY A 209 -8.24 -4.11 16.86
CA GLY A 209 -7.49 -3.17 17.71
C GLY A 209 -7.37 -3.64 19.17
N GLN A 210 -8.40 -4.33 19.68
CA GLN A 210 -8.31 -5.00 20.99
C GLN A 210 -7.35 -6.19 20.98
N LEU A 211 -6.91 -6.70 19.82
CA LEU A 211 -5.93 -7.77 19.71
C LEU A 211 -4.48 -7.26 19.45
N GLU A 212 -4.31 -5.99 19.06
CA GLU A 212 -3.00 -5.32 18.80
C GLU A 212 -2.44 -4.51 20.00
N GLY A 213 -1.35 -5.00 20.63
CA GLY A 213 -0.70 -4.48 21.85
C GLY A 213 -0.42 -2.97 21.91
N LYS A 214 -0.36 -2.39 23.12
CA LYS A 214 0.10 -1.00 23.34
C LYS A 214 1.61 -1.04 23.59
N SER A 215 2.43 -0.66 22.60
CA SER A 215 3.88 -0.54 22.78
C SER A 215 4.24 0.38 23.95
N GLY A 216 4.84 -0.18 25.00
CA GLY A 216 5.06 0.48 26.29
C GLY A 216 6.06 1.64 26.26
N SER A 217 5.70 2.72 26.97
CA SER A 217 6.66 3.62 27.61
C SER A 217 6.58 3.41 29.12
N ASN A 218 7.73 3.28 29.79
CA ASN A 218 7.79 3.17 31.24
C ASN A 218 8.86 4.14 31.76
N THR A 219 8.42 5.21 32.41
CA THR A 219 9.20 5.91 33.45
C THR A 219 8.25 6.54 34.45
N GLN A 220 8.17 5.94 35.62
CA GLN A 220 7.59 6.50 36.84
C GLN A 220 8.42 7.68 37.35
N GLY A 221 7.75 8.72 37.85
CA GLY A 221 8.33 9.82 38.61
C GLY A 221 7.21 10.58 39.33
N THR A 222 7.14 10.39 40.64
CA THR A 222 6.16 10.87 41.63
C THR A 222 6.02 12.40 41.71
N ASN A 223 4.82 12.90 42.00
CA ASN A 223 4.56 13.93 43.03
C ASN A 223 3.04 14.13 43.31
N ASN A 224 2.66 13.89 44.57
CA ASN A 224 1.46 14.44 45.23
C ASN A 224 1.52 15.98 45.22
N ILE A 225 0.39 16.70 45.06
CA ILE A 225 -0.40 17.53 46.04
C ILE A 225 -1.75 17.96 45.35
N PRO A 226 -2.77 18.55 46.02
CA PRO A 226 -3.94 17.91 46.62
C PRO A 226 -5.31 18.29 45.98
N ALA A 227 -6.35 17.67 46.54
CA ALA A 227 -7.77 17.83 46.28
C ALA A 227 -8.31 19.28 46.25
N GLY A 228 -9.25 19.51 45.32
CA GLY A 228 -10.25 20.58 45.30
C GLY A 228 -11.51 20.07 44.59
N SER A 229 -12.60 20.00 45.34
CA SER A 229 -13.89 19.35 45.07
C SER A 229 -14.78 20.04 44.03
N GLY A 230 -15.54 19.23 43.27
CA GLY A 230 -16.69 19.68 42.47
C GLY A 230 -17.42 18.54 41.73
N SER A 231 -18.37 17.89 42.42
CA SER A 231 -19.44 16.98 41.94
C SER A 231 -20.25 17.52 40.75
N GLY A 232 -20.93 16.77 39.87
CA GLY A 232 -21.25 15.34 39.75
C GLY A 232 -22.34 15.11 38.67
N ALA A 233 -22.55 13.84 38.30
CA ALA A 233 -23.60 13.24 37.43
C ALA A 233 -23.52 13.49 35.91
N GLY A 234 -23.72 12.53 35.00
CA GLY A 234 -24.17 11.14 35.09
C GLY A 234 -24.88 10.74 33.78
N GLN A 235 -24.30 9.76 33.08
CA GLN A 235 -24.86 8.82 32.09
C GLN A 235 -26.32 9.00 31.59
N ASN A 236 -26.50 9.23 30.27
CA ASN A 236 -27.61 8.65 29.47
C ASN A 236 -27.53 9.06 27.98
N SER A 237 -27.10 8.14 27.09
CA SER A 237 -27.51 8.12 25.66
C SER A 237 -26.88 6.93 24.89
N ILE A 238 -27.13 5.70 25.35
CA ILE A 238 -27.02 4.48 24.54
C ILE A 238 -28.33 3.69 24.70
N LYS A 239 -29.48 4.26 24.32
CA LYS A 239 -30.78 3.56 24.24
C LYS A 239 -31.75 4.15 23.21
N THR A 240 -31.28 4.43 21.99
CA THR A 240 -32.19 4.76 20.88
C THR A 240 -31.75 4.27 19.50
N ALA A 241 -30.86 3.26 19.44
CA ALA A 241 -30.45 2.60 18.21
C ALA A 241 -30.91 1.13 18.10
N GLU A 242 -31.78 0.66 19.01
CA GLU A 242 -32.27 -0.73 19.06
C GLU A 242 -33.76 -0.91 18.71
N GLN A 243 -34.50 0.15 18.35
CA GLN A 243 -35.94 0.06 18.04
C GLN A 243 -36.32 0.26 16.55
N GLY A 244 -35.35 0.30 15.63
CA GLY A 244 -35.61 0.40 14.18
C GLY A 244 -35.44 -0.91 13.38
N ALA A 245 -34.84 -1.94 13.97
CA ALA A 245 -34.37 -3.12 13.25
C ALA A 245 -35.23 -4.38 13.44
N GLN A 246 -36.50 -4.24 13.87
CA GLN A 246 -37.41 -5.38 14.12
C GLN A 246 -38.60 -5.52 13.16
N ASN A 247 -38.71 -4.76 12.06
CA ASN A 247 -39.90 -4.82 11.20
C ASN A 247 -39.70 -5.08 9.70
N PHE A 248 -38.56 -5.66 9.26
CA PHE A 248 -38.39 -6.04 7.85
C PHE A 248 -37.68 -7.38 7.66
N SER A 249 -38.35 -8.50 7.99
CA SER A 249 -38.01 -9.83 7.41
C SER A 249 -39.03 -10.94 7.72
N GLN A 250 -40.26 -10.82 7.22
CA GLN A 250 -41.18 -11.96 6.94
C GLN A 250 -42.01 -11.49 5.72
N GLN A 251 -42.11 -12.15 4.55
CA GLN A 251 -42.21 -13.55 4.17
C GLN A 251 -41.98 -13.68 2.64
N ASN A 252 -41.45 -14.83 2.17
CA ASN A 252 -42.01 -15.56 1.01
C ASN A 252 -41.31 -16.93 0.76
N ASN A 253 -42.05 -18.05 0.88
CA ASN A 253 -42.54 -18.89 -0.25
C ASN A 253 -42.97 -20.33 0.14
N GLY A 254 -44.20 -20.72 -0.28
CA GLY A 254 -44.79 -22.03 -0.77
C GLY A 254 -44.56 -23.38 -0.05
N GLN A 255 -45.44 -24.41 -0.03
CA GLN A 255 -46.81 -24.76 -0.52
C GLN A 255 -47.19 -26.20 0.06
N PRO A 256 -48.24 -26.97 -0.39
CA PRO A 256 -49.48 -27.48 0.31
C PRO A 256 -49.48 -29.01 0.69
N PRO A 257 -50.58 -29.83 0.88
CA PRO A 257 -52.07 -29.63 0.99
C PRO A 257 -52.82 -30.40 2.13
N THR A 258 -54.13 -30.16 2.38
CA THR A 258 -55.27 -31.14 2.32
C THR A 258 -56.55 -30.79 3.14
N GLN A 259 -57.68 -30.91 2.41
CA GLN A 259 -59.04 -31.41 2.76
C GLN A 259 -60.12 -30.55 3.45
N ASN A 260 -61.31 -30.68 2.82
CA ASN A 260 -62.64 -30.06 2.92
C ASN A 260 -63.59 -31.02 3.71
N PRO A 261 -64.93 -30.83 3.96
CA PRO A 261 -65.86 -29.82 3.41
C PRO A 261 -67.04 -29.34 4.34
N ILE A 262 -67.95 -28.51 3.75
CA ILE A 262 -69.43 -28.41 3.92
C ILE A 262 -70.07 -27.23 4.69
N LEU A 263 -70.58 -26.29 3.87
CA LEU A 263 -71.87 -25.55 3.82
C LEU A 263 -72.62 -25.09 5.10
N LEU A 264 -72.99 -23.81 5.16
CA LEU A 264 -74.34 -23.32 4.79
C LEU A 264 -74.42 -21.78 4.70
N ASN A 265 -75.08 -21.34 3.65
CA ASN A 265 -75.16 -20.01 3.06
C ASN A 265 -76.22 -19.13 3.76
N GLN A 266 -75.85 -17.92 4.22
CA GLN A 266 -76.82 -16.83 4.49
C GLN A 266 -76.21 -15.41 4.69
N THR A 267 -75.18 -15.02 3.92
CA THR A 267 -74.66 -13.62 3.94
C THR A 267 -74.49 -12.99 2.56
N ALA A 268 -75.22 -13.49 1.54
CA ALA A 268 -75.13 -12.98 0.17
C ALA A 268 -75.92 -11.69 -0.13
N VAL A 269 -76.53 -11.04 0.88
CA VAL A 269 -77.39 -9.85 0.67
C VAL A 269 -76.73 -8.53 1.11
N ALA A 270 -75.71 -8.54 1.98
CA ALA A 270 -75.02 -7.30 2.40
C ALA A 270 -73.85 -6.88 1.48
N PHE A 271 -73.23 -7.84 0.78
CA PHE A 271 -72.05 -7.57 -0.04
C PHE A 271 -72.37 -6.95 -1.42
N ASN A 272 -73.53 -7.29 -2.00
CA ASN A 272 -73.92 -6.79 -3.32
C ASN A 272 -74.37 -5.31 -3.34
N GLN A 273 -74.75 -4.72 -2.21
CA GLN A 273 -75.07 -3.29 -2.12
C GLN A 273 -73.81 -2.40 -1.97
N GLN A 274 -72.77 -2.87 -1.29
CA GLN A 274 -71.52 -2.11 -1.18
C GLN A 274 -70.69 -2.11 -2.47
N LEU A 275 -70.78 -3.17 -3.29
CA LEU A 275 -70.08 -3.26 -4.57
C LEU A 275 -70.67 -2.32 -5.63
N ASN A 276 -72.00 -2.13 -5.65
CA ASN A 276 -72.67 -1.25 -6.63
C ASN A 276 -72.44 0.24 -6.34
N ASN A 277 -72.35 0.65 -5.07
CA ASN A 277 -72.00 2.02 -4.70
C ASN A 277 -70.52 2.34 -5.00
N ALA A 278 -69.63 1.38 -4.77
CA ALA A 278 -68.20 1.53 -5.09
C ALA A 278 -67.95 1.61 -6.61
N LEU A 279 -68.71 0.90 -7.44
CA LEU A 279 -68.60 0.97 -8.90
C LEU A 279 -69.11 2.29 -9.48
N SER A 280 -70.20 2.86 -8.94
CA SER A 280 -70.72 4.17 -9.40
C SER A 280 -69.79 5.34 -9.08
N THR A 281 -69.10 5.29 -7.93
CA THR A 281 -68.10 6.30 -7.58
C THR A 281 -66.85 6.15 -8.46
N ALA A 282 -66.38 4.91 -8.67
CA ALA A 282 -65.21 4.63 -9.51
C ALA A 282 -65.37 5.05 -10.98
N ILE A 283 -66.58 4.93 -11.57
CA ILE A 283 -66.84 5.34 -12.96
C ILE A 283 -66.95 6.87 -13.08
N SER A 284 -67.46 7.57 -12.06
CA SER A 284 -67.53 9.05 -12.08
C SER A 284 -66.17 9.74 -11.94
N THR A 285 -65.18 9.08 -11.32
CA THR A 285 -63.81 9.59 -11.18
C THR A 285 -62.86 9.25 -12.33
N ALA A 286 -63.25 8.37 -13.27
CA ALA A 286 -62.35 7.84 -14.31
C ALA A 286 -62.51 8.47 -15.71
N THR A 287 -63.46 9.40 -15.92
CA THR A 287 -63.74 9.96 -17.26
C THR A 287 -63.75 11.50 -17.34
N SER A 288 -63.17 12.21 -16.38
CA SER A 288 -62.90 13.64 -16.54
C SER A 288 -61.43 14.00 -16.30
N ASN A 289 -60.75 14.18 -17.42
CA ASN A 289 -59.59 15.05 -17.67
C ASN A 289 -58.20 14.43 -17.68
N SER A 290 -57.58 14.70 -18.83
CA SER A 290 -56.37 14.15 -19.43
C SER A 290 -55.06 14.61 -18.76
N PRO A 291 -53.97 13.86 -18.93
CA PRO A 291 -52.76 13.93 -18.12
C PRO A 291 -51.68 14.84 -18.74
N GLN A 292 -51.99 16.11 -18.95
CA GLN A 292 -51.00 17.12 -19.37
C GLN A 292 -51.03 18.45 -18.60
N GLN A 293 -52.06 18.73 -17.79
CA GLN A 293 -52.09 19.93 -16.93
C GLN A 293 -51.72 19.67 -15.45
N GLN A 294 -51.91 18.46 -14.93
CA GLN A 294 -51.50 18.12 -13.55
C GLN A 294 -49.98 17.89 -13.40
N VAL A 295 -49.26 17.61 -14.48
CA VAL A 295 -47.78 17.53 -14.45
C VAL A 295 -47.16 18.93 -14.37
N GLN A 296 -47.78 19.95 -14.98
CA GLN A 296 -47.29 21.33 -14.94
C GLN A 296 -47.50 21.99 -13.56
N GLN A 297 -48.57 21.63 -12.84
CA GLN A 297 -48.89 22.18 -11.52
C GLN A 297 -48.16 21.42 -10.38
N ALA A 298 -47.95 20.11 -10.50
CA ALA A 298 -47.13 19.33 -9.57
C ALA A 298 -45.63 19.68 -9.63
N LEU A 299 -45.15 20.22 -10.76
CA LEU A 299 -43.79 20.77 -10.90
C LEU A 299 -43.64 22.18 -10.30
N GLN A 300 -44.74 22.93 -10.13
CA GLN A 300 -44.74 24.22 -9.44
C GLN A 300 -44.87 24.07 -7.91
N ASP A 301 -45.68 23.12 -7.42
CA ASP A 301 -45.84 22.89 -5.97
C ASP A 301 -44.65 22.16 -5.32
N ARG A 302 -43.86 21.38 -6.08
CA ARG A 302 -42.56 20.85 -5.59
C ARG A 302 -41.50 21.92 -5.40
N ASN A 303 -41.66 23.10 -5.97
CA ASN A 303 -40.72 24.22 -5.85
C ASN A 303 -41.04 25.16 -4.67
N SER A 304 -41.98 24.82 -3.77
CA SER A 304 -42.47 25.77 -2.76
C SER A 304 -42.56 25.28 -1.31
N GLN A 305 -42.07 24.08 -0.95
CA GLN A 305 -42.02 23.67 0.47
C GLN A 305 -40.68 23.07 0.95
N PRO A 306 -40.27 23.37 2.20
CA PRO A 306 -38.90 23.18 2.66
C PRO A 306 -38.66 21.74 3.10
N ASN A 307 -37.59 21.13 2.60
CA ASN A 307 -37.12 19.83 3.06
C ASN A 307 -36.57 19.94 4.50
N ASN A 308 -37.31 19.38 5.47
CA ASN A 308 -36.92 19.17 6.87
C ASN A 308 -36.42 17.73 7.08
N ASN A 309 -35.37 17.35 6.37
CA ASN A 309 -34.46 16.31 6.83
C ASN A 309 -33.40 17.01 7.70
N PRO A 310 -32.99 16.50 8.88
CA PRO A 310 -31.86 17.08 9.61
C PRO A 310 -30.57 16.75 8.85
N GLN A 311 -30.34 17.48 7.76
CA GLN A 311 -29.03 17.69 7.17
C GLN A 311 -28.24 18.53 8.18
N PRO A 312 -26.96 18.22 8.47
CA PRO A 312 -26.14 19.08 9.31
C PRO A 312 -26.23 20.51 8.78
N ASP A 313 -26.54 21.46 9.64
CA ASP A 313 -26.48 22.87 9.26
C ASP A 313 -25.08 23.17 8.70
N PRO A 314 -24.95 23.90 7.58
CA PRO A 314 -23.65 24.35 7.14
C PRO A 314 -23.02 25.15 8.28
N PRO A 315 -21.70 24.98 8.54
CA PRO A 315 -21.03 25.77 9.57
C PRO A 315 -21.38 27.24 9.37
N ALA A 316 -21.96 27.87 10.40
CA ALA A 316 -22.09 29.32 10.41
C ALA A 316 -20.67 29.89 10.21
N ASN A 317 -20.45 30.53 9.06
CA ASN A 317 -19.15 30.98 8.57
C ASN A 317 -18.22 29.86 8.04
N THR A 318 -18.65 29.09 7.03
CA THR A 318 -17.70 28.36 6.17
C THR A 318 -16.77 29.38 5.51
N GLN A 319 -15.54 29.53 6.01
CA GLN A 319 -14.51 30.34 5.36
C GLN A 319 -14.11 29.65 4.06
N VAL A 320 -14.67 30.11 2.95
CA VAL A 320 -14.33 29.64 1.61
C VAL A 320 -13.08 30.39 1.16
N ILE A 321 -11.95 29.69 1.11
CA ILE A 321 -10.72 30.22 0.55
C ILE A 321 -10.55 29.73 -0.88
N VAL A 322 -10.92 30.58 -1.84
CA VAL A 322 -10.68 30.49 -3.28
C VAL A 322 -9.19 30.77 -3.59
N THR A 323 -8.68 30.30 -4.71
CA THR A 323 -7.45 30.85 -5.29
C THR A 323 -7.73 31.11 -6.75
N LEU A 324 -7.92 32.36 -7.15
CA LEU A 324 -8.04 32.73 -8.56
C LEU A 324 -6.64 32.75 -9.24
N GLY A 325 -6.59 32.50 -10.54
CA GLY A 325 -5.48 32.96 -11.40
C GLY A 325 -4.24 32.06 -11.54
N ARG A 326 -3.90 31.19 -10.58
CA ARG A 326 -2.70 30.33 -10.74
C ARG A 326 -2.96 29.04 -11.54
N PHE A 327 -4.22 28.81 -11.89
CA PHE A 327 -4.72 27.52 -12.29
C PHE A 327 -5.31 27.60 -13.71
N ILE A 328 -4.40 27.37 -14.67
CA ILE A 328 -4.62 26.70 -15.97
C ILE A 328 -5.00 27.59 -17.20
N GLY A 329 -4.86 28.92 -17.13
CA GLY A 329 -5.19 29.80 -18.27
C GLY A 329 -4.16 30.85 -18.69
N ALA A 330 -3.55 31.56 -17.74
CA ALA A 330 -2.49 32.53 -18.02
C ALA A 330 -1.10 31.88 -17.87
N THR A 331 -0.13 32.29 -18.70
CA THR A 331 1.27 31.82 -18.58
C THR A 331 1.83 32.24 -17.22
N PRO A 332 2.05 31.29 -16.28
CA PRO A 332 2.38 31.64 -14.91
C PRO A 332 3.84 32.11 -14.77
N TYR A 333 4.70 31.77 -15.72
CA TYR A 333 6.13 32.06 -15.69
C TYR A 333 6.64 32.54 -17.04
N THR A 334 7.66 33.40 -16.99
CA THR A 334 8.52 33.73 -18.13
C THR A 334 9.97 33.41 -17.79
N ASN A 335 10.87 33.51 -18.76
CA ASN A 335 12.31 33.25 -18.59
C ASN A 335 12.60 31.87 -17.97
N PHE A 336 11.89 30.84 -18.42
CA PHE A 336 12.11 29.48 -17.95
C PHE A 336 13.49 28.99 -18.38
N ASN A 337 14.29 28.56 -17.41
CA ASN A 337 15.58 27.95 -17.64
C ASN A 337 15.78 26.78 -16.66
N TYR A 338 15.96 25.59 -17.22
CA TYR A 338 16.31 24.40 -16.46
C TYR A 338 17.79 24.06 -16.73
N SER A 339 18.62 24.11 -15.70
CA SER A 339 20.06 23.88 -15.79
C SER A 339 20.57 22.95 -14.68
N GLU A 340 21.87 22.65 -14.68
CA GLU A 340 22.55 21.91 -13.61
C GLU A 340 22.44 22.60 -12.24
N ASN A 341 22.26 23.93 -12.24
CA ASN A 341 22.06 24.74 -11.03
C ASN A 341 20.60 24.76 -10.56
N GLY A 342 19.72 23.99 -11.21
CA GLY A 342 18.31 23.87 -10.90
C GLY A 342 17.40 24.65 -11.85
N LEU A 343 16.14 24.74 -11.44
CA LEU A 343 15.07 25.38 -12.19
C LEU A 343 14.95 26.87 -11.82
N VAL A 344 15.03 27.73 -12.83
CA VAL A 344 14.83 29.18 -12.72
C VAL A 344 13.60 29.58 -13.55
N VAL A 345 12.72 30.35 -12.93
CA VAL A 345 11.54 30.96 -13.57
C VAL A 345 11.34 32.37 -13.03
N THR A 346 10.80 33.27 -13.86
CA THR A 346 10.34 34.59 -13.42
C THR A 346 8.82 34.55 -13.27
N PRO A 347 8.27 34.70 -12.05
CA PRO A 347 6.82 34.76 -11.85
C PRO A 347 6.22 35.96 -12.58
N VAL A 348 5.16 35.73 -13.37
CA VAL A 348 4.36 36.83 -13.92
C VAL A 348 3.48 37.37 -12.81
N ALA A 349 3.70 38.64 -12.42
CA ALA A 349 3.07 39.24 -11.24
C ALA A 349 1.53 39.23 -11.28
N SER A 350 0.91 39.39 -12.46
CA SER A 350 -0.54 39.30 -12.63
C SER A 350 -1.09 37.88 -12.50
N ALA A 351 -0.31 36.86 -12.90
CA ALA A 351 -0.71 35.44 -12.85
C ALA A 351 -0.37 34.74 -11.50
N ASN A 352 0.47 35.36 -10.66
CA ASN A 352 0.91 34.81 -9.37
C ASN A 352 0.39 35.60 -8.15
N LYS A 353 -0.70 36.36 -8.27
CA LYS A 353 -1.30 37.03 -7.11
C LYS A 353 -1.98 36.02 -6.19
N PRO A 354 -1.69 35.99 -4.87
CA PRO A 354 -2.55 35.31 -3.92
C PRO A 354 -3.87 36.07 -3.88
N LEU A 355 -4.97 35.44 -4.26
CA LEU A 355 -6.27 36.04 -3.98
C LEU A 355 -6.65 35.63 -2.56
N GLN A 356 -7.18 36.59 -1.81
CA GLN A 356 -7.69 36.45 -0.45
C GLN A 356 -9.21 36.50 -0.51
N PRO A 357 -9.84 35.45 -1.00
CA PRO A 357 -11.27 35.42 -1.21
C PRO A 357 -11.98 35.05 0.07
N THR A 358 -13.20 35.55 0.16
CA THR A 358 -14.20 35.13 1.12
C THR A 358 -15.38 34.68 0.28
N GLY A 359 -15.64 33.39 0.24
CA GLY A 359 -16.93 32.92 -0.26
C GLY A 359 -17.90 32.70 0.89
N VAL A 360 -19.17 32.99 0.63
CA VAL A 360 -20.27 32.74 1.55
C VAL A 360 -21.22 31.77 0.85
N VAL A 361 -21.62 30.72 1.57
CA VAL A 361 -22.70 29.83 1.11
C VAL A 361 -23.98 30.64 1.22
N THR A 362 -24.50 31.12 0.09
CA THR A 362 -25.63 32.07 0.04
C THR A 362 -26.98 31.37 0.14
N ASP A 363 -27.05 30.10 -0.29
CA ASP A 363 -28.18 29.19 -0.09
C ASP A 363 -27.68 27.72 0.05
N ARG A 364 -28.54 26.76 0.46
CA ARG A 364 -28.14 25.34 0.66
C ARG A 364 -27.54 24.66 -0.58
N ASN A 365 -27.60 25.27 -1.77
CA ASN A 365 -27.22 24.67 -3.06
C ASN A 365 -26.27 25.53 -3.90
N ARG A 366 -25.80 26.70 -3.42
CA ARG A 366 -24.92 27.62 -4.16
C ARG A 366 -23.90 28.27 -3.24
N VAL A 367 -22.71 28.49 -3.78
CA VAL A 367 -21.67 29.29 -3.13
C VAL A 367 -21.32 30.47 -4.00
N GLU A 368 -21.29 31.66 -3.41
CA GLU A 368 -20.73 32.85 -4.02
C GLU A 368 -19.24 32.91 -3.71
N ILE A 369 -18.43 32.95 -4.75
CA ILE A 369 -16.97 32.94 -4.71
C ILE A 369 -16.51 34.35 -5.07
N THR A 370 -16.22 35.18 -4.06
CA THR A 370 -15.66 36.52 -4.28
C THR A 370 -14.15 36.44 -4.44
N THR A 371 -13.61 37.03 -5.49
CA THR A 371 -12.20 37.02 -5.86
C THR A 371 -11.51 38.23 -5.26
N GLY A 372 -10.19 38.18 -5.08
CA GLY A 372 -9.42 39.27 -4.43
C GLY A 372 -9.38 40.60 -5.20
N ASP A 373 -9.94 40.67 -6.40
CA ASP A 373 -10.19 41.89 -7.17
C ASP A 373 -11.65 42.40 -7.05
N GLY A 374 -12.47 41.76 -6.20
CA GLY A 374 -13.83 42.18 -5.85
C GLY A 374 -14.95 41.59 -6.70
N HIS A 375 -14.66 40.70 -7.66
CA HIS A 375 -15.69 40.05 -8.49
C HIS A 375 -16.26 38.81 -7.80
N SER A 376 -17.51 38.47 -8.06
CA SER A 376 -18.16 37.28 -7.48
C SER A 376 -18.62 36.31 -8.56
N ILE A 377 -18.28 35.03 -8.41
CA ILE A 377 -18.74 33.94 -9.26
C ILE A 377 -19.67 33.05 -8.43
N VAL A 378 -20.88 32.78 -8.89
CA VAL A 378 -21.81 31.88 -8.20
C VAL A 378 -21.77 30.50 -8.84
N VAL A 379 -21.44 29.46 -8.04
CA VAL A 379 -21.35 28.07 -8.52
C VAL A 379 -22.26 27.14 -7.71
N PRO A 380 -22.74 26.02 -8.30
CA PRO A 380 -23.54 25.04 -7.57
C PRO A 380 -22.74 24.35 -6.45
N TRP A 381 -23.40 24.09 -5.33
CA TRP A 381 -22.84 23.40 -4.17
C TRP A 381 -23.58 22.06 -3.95
N HIS A 382 -22.92 20.95 -4.28
CA HIS A 382 -23.49 19.60 -4.21
C HIS A 382 -22.57 18.62 -3.45
N PRO A 383 -22.67 18.51 -2.11
CA PRO A 383 -21.82 17.67 -1.27
C PRO A 383 -22.17 16.18 -1.41
N THR A 384 -21.95 15.64 -2.60
CA THR A 384 -22.25 14.24 -2.96
C THR A 384 -21.00 13.37 -2.99
N GLY A 385 -19.80 13.98 -2.94
CA GLY A 385 -18.53 13.29 -3.13
C GLY A 385 -18.31 12.77 -4.55
N SER A 386 -19.12 13.22 -5.52
CA SER A 386 -19.00 12.87 -6.94
C SER A 386 -18.86 14.12 -7.80
N PRO A 387 -18.06 14.10 -8.88
CA PRO A 387 -18.01 15.22 -9.82
C PRO A 387 -19.36 15.46 -10.50
N PHE A 388 -19.73 16.72 -10.72
CA PHE A 388 -20.97 17.12 -11.37
C PHE A 388 -20.73 18.21 -12.43
N PRO A 389 -21.45 18.20 -13.57
CA PRO A 389 -21.32 19.23 -14.58
C PRO A 389 -21.90 20.56 -14.07
N ILE A 390 -21.31 21.67 -14.51
CA ILE A 390 -21.77 23.02 -14.20
C ILE A 390 -22.32 23.63 -15.49
N ALA A 391 -23.55 24.14 -15.41
CA ALA A 391 -24.14 24.89 -16.51
C ALA A 391 -23.27 26.11 -16.86
N PRO A 392 -23.23 26.55 -18.14
CA PRO A 392 -22.42 27.69 -18.54
C PRO A 392 -22.67 28.92 -17.66
N ILE A 393 -21.60 29.46 -17.05
CA ILE A 393 -21.63 30.69 -16.27
C ILE A 393 -21.07 31.81 -17.13
N VAL A 394 -21.80 32.92 -17.26
CA VAL A 394 -21.32 34.10 -17.98
C VAL A 394 -20.66 35.04 -16.96
N ASP A 395 -19.35 35.15 -17.02
CA ASP A 395 -18.56 36.08 -16.22
C ASP A 395 -18.08 37.26 -17.09
N GLN A 396 -18.09 38.48 -16.53
CA GLN A 396 -17.75 39.68 -17.28
C GLN A 396 -16.27 39.78 -17.67
N GLN A 397 -15.38 39.09 -16.96
CA GLN A 397 -13.93 39.12 -17.20
C GLN A 397 -13.38 37.82 -17.78
N LEU A 398 -13.89 36.70 -17.30
CA LEU A 398 -13.47 35.35 -17.72
C LEU A 398 -14.28 34.82 -18.90
N GLY A 399 -15.35 35.51 -19.31
CA GLY A 399 -16.23 35.10 -20.39
C GLY A 399 -17.13 33.92 -19.99
N VAL A 400 -17.51 33.09 -20.96
CA VAL A 400 -18.34 31.92 -20.69
C VAL A 400 -17.49 30.80 -20.09
N LEU A 401 -17.83 30.39 -18.88
CA LEU A 401 -17.20 29.31 -18.13
C LEU A 401 -18.06 28.04 -18.19
N VAL A 402 -17.51 26.95 -18.72
CA VAL A 402 -18.16 25.63 -18.73
C VAL A 402 -17.26 24.63 -18.04
N GLY A 403 -17.78 23.88 -17.07
CA GLY A 403 -16.91 23.12 -16.19
C GLY A 403 -17.55 21.99 -15.41
N THR A 404 -16.74 21.43 -14.52
CA THR A 404 -17.12 20.36 -13.59
C THR A 404 -16.79 20.80 -12.18
N GLY A 405 -17.71 20.55 -11.25
CA GLY A 405 -17.54 20.79 -9.82
C GLY A 405 -17.41 19.50 -9.05
N TYR A 406 -16.80 19.57 -7.89
CA TYR A 406 -16.71 18.52 -6.89
C TYR A 406 -16.85 19.16 -5.52
N VAL A 407 -17.69 18.58 -4.67
CA VAL A 407 -17.79 18.93 -3.25
C VAL A 407 -17.78 17.63 -2.45
N SER A 408 -16.96 17.57 -1.41
CA SER A 408 -16.85 16.40 -0.54
C SER A 408 -18.17 16.14 0.21
N PRO A 409 -18.46 14.89 0.61
CA PRO A 409 -19.70 14.56 1.33
C PRO A 409 -19.89 15.33 2.64
N ASP A 410 -18.79 15.68 3.31
CA ASP A 410 -18.76 16.48 4.54
C ASP A 410 -18.78 18.00 4.28
N GLY A 411 -18.72 18.43 3.02
CA GLY A 411 -18.64 19.83 2.62
C GLY A 411 -17.32 20.53 2.99
N LYS A 412 -16.33 19.80 3.52
CA LYS A 412 -15.05 20.35 3.99
C LYS A 412 -14.03 20.59 2.89
N PHE A 413 -14.29 20.14 1.66
CA PHE A 413 -13.45 20.38 0.50
C PHE A 413 -14.27 20.53 -0.78
N PHE A 414 -13.85 21.41 -1.68
CA PHE A 414 -14.41 21.53 -3.01
C PHE A 414 -13.35 21.85 -4.05
N ALA A 415 -13.63 21.51 -5.30
CA ALA A 415 -12.85 21.88 -6.47
C ALA A 415 -13.75 22.08 -7.70
N TYR A 416 -13.56 23.17 -8.42
CA TYR A 416 -14.25 23.51 -9.65
C TYR A 416 -13.22 23.75 -10.75
N VAL A 417 -13.43 23.15 -11.91
CA VAL A 417 -12.56 23.32 -13.08
C VAL A 417 -13.42 23.69 -14.28
N PHE A 418 -13.11 24.83 -14.89
CA PHE A 418 -13.83 25.41 -16.03
C PHE A 418 -12.91 25.51 -17.25
N ASN A 419 -13.50 25.58 -18.43
CA ASN A 419 -12.89 26.14 -19.63
C ASN A 419 -13.58 27.49 -19.93
N ASN A 420 -12.80 28.50 -20.27
CA ASN A 420 -13.33 29.77 -20.72
C ASN A 420 -13.59 29.79 -22.24
N GLY A 421 -14.12 30.90 -22.76
CA GLY A 421 -14.38 31.08 -24.20
C GLY A 421 -13.15 31.01 -25.11
N ALA A 422 -11.93 31.12 -24.57
CA ALA A 422 -10.65 30.93 -25.27
C ALA A 422 -10.08 29.51 -25.08
N ASN A 423 -10.87 28.58 -24.54
CA ASN A 423 -10.47 27.22 -24.18
C ASN A 423 -9.30 27.13 -23.18
N GLN A 424 -9.11 28.19 -22.39
CA GLN A 424 -8.18 28.22 -21.27
C GLN A 424 -8.88 27.62 -20.05
N LYS A 425 -8.18 26.80 -19.28
CA LYS A 425 -8.74 26.18 -18.09
C LYS A 425 -8.66 27.15 -16.90
N VAL A 426 -9.66 27.15 -16.04
CA VAL A 426 -9.71 27.97 -14.84
C VAL A 426 -10.12 27.07 -13.68
N GLY A 427 -9.27 26.99 -12.64
CA GLY A 427 -9.53 26.16 -11.47
C GLY A 427 -9.78 27.00 -10.20
N PHE A 428 -10.73 26.55 -9.39
CA PHE A 428 -11.00 27.05 -8.05
C PHE A 428 -11.06 25.88 -7.08
N PHE A 429 -10.45 25.97 -5.92
CA PHE A 429 -10.58 24.97 -4.86
C PHE A 429 -10.49 25.65 -3.50
N GLY A 430 -10.99 24.97 -2.47
CA GLY A 430 -10.98 25.46 -1.10
C GLY A 430 -11.64 24.47 -0.15
N GLY A 431 -11.73 24.84 1.12
CA GLY A 431 -12.29 23.98 2.15
C GLY A 431 -11.96 24.45 3.57
N GLU A 432 -12.38 23.64 4.55
CA GLU A 432 -12.02 23.83 5.96
C GLU A 432 -10.56 23.41 6.17
N PRO A 433 -9.64 24.31 6.56
CA PRO A 433 -8.22 24.00 6.62
C PRO A 433 -7.85 23.09 7.79
N THR A 434 -6.93 22.16 7.56
CA THR A 434 -6.34 21.33 8.62
C THR A 434 -5.37 22.15 9.48
N THR A 435 -5.56 22.13 10.81
CA THR A 435 -4.80 22.95 11.78
C THR A 435 -3.74 22.14 12.55
N LEU A 436 -2.72 22.84 13.09
CA LEU A 436 -1.62 22.22 13.84
C LEU A 436 -1.99 21.58 15.19
N ARG A 437 -3.03 22.07 15.86
CA ARG A 437 -3.30 21.75 17.28
C ARG A 437 -4.24 20.56 17.50
N SER A 438 -4.86 20.00 16.47
CA SER A 438 -5.91 19.00 16.69
C SER A 438 -6.17 17.98 15.56
N HIS A 439 -5.52 18.06 14.40
CA HIS A 439 -6.11 17.44 13.19
C HIS A 439 -5.13 16.80 12.18
N LEU A 440 -3.83 16.68 12.48
CA LEU A 440 -2.98 15.81 11.67
C LEU A 440 -2.81 14.46 12.37
N PRO A 441 -2.97 13.33 11.68
CA PRO A 441 -2.66 12.04 12.26
C PRO A 441 -1.20 12.01 12.76
N THR A 442 -1.00 11.49 13.96
CA THR A 442 0.32 11.36 14.59
C THR A 442 0.91 9.96 14.42
N SER A 443 0.19 9.04 13.80
CA SER A 443 0.62 7.66 13.58
C SER A 443 -0.25 6.99 12.53
N GLY A 444 0.24 5.87 12.01
CA GLY A 444 -0.52 5.04 11.08
C GLY A 444 -0.28 5.44 9.62
N ILE A 445 -0.96 4.72 8.74
CA ILE A 445 -0.84 4.88 7.29
C ILE A 445 -2.20 5.21 6.70
N VAL A 446 -2.25 6.26 5.88
CA VAL A 446 -3.45 6.72 5.19
C VAL A 446 -3.22 6.65 3.68
N ALA A 447 -4.25 6.25 2.95
CA ALA A 447 -4.27 6.27 1.50
C ALA A 447 -5.12 7.41 0.95
N TYR A 448 -4.71 7.94 -0.19
CA TYR A 448 -5.44 8.94 -0.95
C TYR A 448 -5.56 8.54 -2.42
N ASP A 449 -6.71 8.84 -3.01
CA ASP A 449 -6.92 8.85 -4.44
C ASP A 449 -6.42 10.16 -5.03
N VAL A 450 -5.45 10.09 -5.94
CA VAL A 450 -4.88 11.28 -6.58
C VAL A 450 -5.49 11.48 -7.96
N THR A 451 -5.99 12.68 -8.20
CA THR A 451 -6.60 13.08 -9.47
C THR A 451 -5.90 14.31 -10.01
N ASN A 452 -5.54 14.29 -11.30
CA ASN A 452 -5.06 15.47 -11.99
C ASN A 452 -6.25 16.37 -12.34
N LEU A 453 -6.26 17.61 -11.86
CA LEU A 453 -7.38 18.53 -12.06
C LEU A 453 -7.51 19.01 -13.51
N ALA A 454 -6.50 18.82 -14.35
CA ALA A 454 -6.63 19.06 -15.78
C ALA A 454 -7.44 17.96 -16.50
N GLY A 455 -7.62 16.78 -15.90
CA GLY A 455 -8.41 15.68 -16.48
C GLY A 455 -8.31 14.41 -15.63
N SER A 456 -9.46 13.82 -15.27
CA SER A 456 -9.53 12.69 -14.33
C SER A 456 -8.88 11.40 -14.84
N THR A 457 -8.77 11.22 -16.15
CA THR A 457 -8.10 10.07 -16.76
C THR A 457 -6.58 10.25 -16.88
N ARG A 458 -6.06 11.46 -16.67
CA ARG A 458 -4.66 11.79 -16.83
C ARG A 458 -3.78 11.14 -15.76
N LEU A 459 -2.56 10.77 -16.12
CA LEU A 459 -1.55 10.32 -15.16
C LEU A 459 -1.25 11.44 -14.14
N PRO A 460 -1.27 11.16 -12.82
CA PRO A 460 -0.93 12.14 -11.80
C PRO A 460 0.45 12.76 -12.03
N PHE A 461 0.58 14.07 -11.80
CA PHE A 461 1.83 14.85 -11.92
C PHE A 461 2.48 14.90 -13.32
N ALA A 462 2.06 14.10 -14.29
CA ALA A 462 2.58 14.13 -15.66
C ALA A 462 2.17 15.41 -16.41
N ASN A 463 2.95 15.79 -17.44
CA ASN A 463 2.58 16.83 -18.41
C ASN A 463 1.43 16.36 -19.34
N GLY A 464 0.93 17.25 -20.21
CA GLY A 464 -0.20 16.92 -21.10
C GLY A 464 0.19 15.88 -22.14
N THR A 465 1.38 16.01 -22.73
CA THR A 465 1.89 15.11 -23.77
C THR A 465 1.87 13.64 -23.37
N VAL A 466 2.29 13.33 -22.14
CA VAL A 466 2.32 11.94 -21.64
C VAL A 466 1.05 11.59 -20.91
N GLY A 467 0.54 12.53 -20.11
CA GLY A 467 -0.63 12.33 -19.29
C GLY A 467 -1.89 12.06 -20.12
N ASP A 468 -1.99 12.64 -21.32
CA ASP A 468 -3.13 12.54 -22.23
C ASP A 468 -2.91 11.49 -23.35
N ASP A 469 -1.79 10.74 -23.35
CA ASP A 469 -1.56 9.67 -24.33
C ASP A 469 -2.54 8.50 -24.08
N PRO A 470 -3.39 8.14 -25.06
CA PRO A 470 -4.45 7.15 -24.85
C PRO A 470 -3.92 5.74 -24.59
N ASN A 471 -2.75 5.40 -25.17
CA ASN A 471 -2.15 4.08 -24.96
C ASN A 471 -1.62 3.94 -23.54
N LEU A 472 -0.97 4.97 -23.02
CA LEU A 472 -0.51 4.98 -21.63
C LEU A 472 -1.67 5.05 -20.64
N GLN A 473 -2.73 5.82 -20.92
CA GLN A 473 -3.92 5.88 -20.06
C GLN A 473 -4.62 4.52 -19.95
N ALA A 474 -4.65 3.72 -21.01
CA ALA A 474 -5.31 2.42 -21.03
C ALA A 474 -4.62 1.35 -20.16
N VAL A 475 -3.30 1.49 -19.93
CA VAL A 475 -2.49 0.48 -19.23
C VAL A 475 -1.84 1.01 -17.94
N LYS A 476 -2.22 2.21 -17.49
CA LYS A 476 -1.60 2.84 -16.33
C LYS A 476 -1.83 2.02 -15.06
N ASP A 477 -0.74 1.77 -14.34
CA ASP A 477 -0.77 1.37 -12.95
C ASP A 477 -0.46 2.61 -12.11
N VAL A 478 -1.47 3.10 -11.39
CA VAL A 478 -1.38 4.30 -10.55
C VAL A 478 -1.59 3.87 -9.11
N SER A 479 -0.55 4.00 -8.30
CA SER A 479 -0.65 3.75 -6.87
C SER A 479 -1.49 4.84 -6.19
N LYS A 480 -2.13 4.47 -5.08
CA LYS A 480 -2.63 5.46 -4.11
C LYS A 480 -1.45 6.31 -3.64
N LEU A 481 -1.73 7.56 -3.27
CA LEU A 481 -0.77 8.30 -2.46
C LEU A 481 -0.85 7.74 -1.04
N LEU A 482 0.23 7.13 -0.59
CA LEU A 482 0.34 6.51 0.73
C LEU A 482 1.14 7.45 1.62
N ALA A 483 0.52 7.87 2.72
CA ALA A 483 1.14 8.71 3.74
C ALA A 483 1.35 7.89 5.01
N VAL A 484 2.58 7.80 5.48
CA VAL A 484 2.91 7.31 6.82
C VAL A 484 3.09 8.49 7.74
N PHE A 485 2.31 8.51 8.82
CA PHE A 485 2.39 9.57 9.82
C PHE A 485 3.31 9.16 10.95
N ALA A 486 4.18 10.09 11.33
CA ALA A 486 4.89 10.07 12.58
C ALA A 486 4.26 11.11 13.52
N PRO A 487 4.46 11.00 14.84
CA PRO A 487 4.19 12.12 15.72
C PRO A 487 4.98 13.28 15.12
N GLN A 488 4.32 14.41 14.87
CA GLN A 488 4.97 15.60 14.32
C GLN A 488 6.16 15.95 15.22
N THR A 489 7.35 15.43 14.92
CA THR A 489 8.55 15.81 15.64
C THR A 489 8.95 17.17 15.12
N LEU A 490 9.38 18.02 16.04
CA LEU A 490 9.82 19.40 15.84
C LEU A 490 8.71 20.44 16.06
N ALA A 491 8.10 20.43 17.25
CA ALA A 491 7.60 21.67 17.85
C ALA A 491 8.79 22.48 18.41
N LEU A 492 8.63 23.80 18.54
CA LEU A 492 9.61 24.64 19.23
C LEU A 492 9.89 24.06 20.64
N ASN A 493 11.14 24.13 21.06
CA ASN A 493 11.62 23.64 22.37
C ASN A 493 11.53 22.13 22.58
N GLN A 494 11.48 21.33 21.51
CA GLN A 494 11.57 19.86 21.58
C GLN A 494 12.93 19.35 21.04
N PRO A 495 13.40 18.16 21.47
CA PRO A 495 14.57 17.52 20.88
C PRO A 495 14.41 17.35 19.36
N ALA A 496 15.51 17.53 18.62
CA ALA A 496 15.52 17.29 17.19
C ALA A 496 15.32 15.78 16.90
N GLY A 497 14.13 15.40 16.44
CA GLY A 497 13.79 14.06 15.98
C GLY A 497 14.01 13.89 14.47
N ASN A 498 14.40 12.68 14.07
CA ASN A 498 14.57 12.30 12.66
C ASN A 498 13.32 11.63 12.04
N GLN A 499 12.25 11.45 12.82
CA GLN A 499 11.00 10.88 12.33
C GLN A 499 10.28 11.89 11.44
N LYS A 500 9.79 11.46 10.28
CA LYS A 500 9.05 12.35 9.38
C LYS A 500 7.73 11.71 8.97
N SER A 501 6.67 12.51 8.97
CA SER A 501 5.45 12.15 8.26
C SER A 501 5.74 12.28 6.77
N ALA A 502 5.76 11.16 6.07
CA ALA A 502 6.21 11.05 4.70
C ALA A 502 5.09 10.50 3.82
N ALA A 503 5.03 10.94 2.57
CA ALA A 503 4.13 10.39 1.58
C ALA A 503 4.85 10.04 0.30
N MET A 504 4.32 9.05 -0.41
CA MET A 504 4.76 8.69 -1.74
C MET A 504 3.57 8.38 -2.66
N GLN A 505 3.79 8.61 -3.94
CA GLN A 505 2.92 8.15 -5.02
C GLN A 505 3.79 7.79 -6.21
N ALA A 506 3.47 6.71 -6.89
CA ALA A 506 4.10 6.35 -8.15
C ALA A 506 3.11 5.85 -9.19
N SER A 507 3.44 6.14 -10.44
CA SER A 507 2.68 5.77 -11.63
C SER A 507 3.62 5.12 -12.63
N ILE A 508 3.26 3.94 -13.13
CA ILE A 508 4.01 3.25 -14.19
C ILE A 508 3.03 2.83 -15.28
N ALA A 509 3.37 3.09 -16.54
CA ALA A 509 2.58 2.67 -17.68
C ALA A 509 3.51 2.16 -18.78
N ILE A 510 3.27 0.94 -19.27
CA ILE A 510 4.02 0.34 -20.37
C ILE A 510 3.01 -0.23 -21.35
N SER A 511 2.91 0.39 -22.53
CA SER A 511 1.98 -0.01 -23.57
C SER A 511 2.72 -0.58 -24.77
N GLY A 512 2.31 -1.76 -25.24
CA GLY A 512 2.90 -2.43 -26.40
C GLY A 512 4.23 -3.13 -26.12
N THR A 513 4.82 -3.71 -27.16
CA THR A 513 6.08 -4.46 -27.12
C THR A 513 7.02 -4.01 -28.25
N GLY A 514 8.32 -4.29 -28.08
CA GLY A 514 9.32 -4.01 -29.10
C GLY A 514 9.34 -2.55 -29.56
N ALA A 515 9.43 -2.34 -30.87
CA ALA A 515 9.49 -1.02 -31.47
C ALA A 515 8.20 -0.18 -31.31
N ALA A 516 7.06 -0.81 -31.01
CA ALA A 516 5.79 -0.11 -30.79
C ALA A 516 5.59 0.31 -29.32
N GLN A 517 6.53 -0.02 -28.43
CA GLN A 517 6.35 0.20 -27.00
C GLN A 517 6.46 1.69 -26.62
N LYS A 518 5.50 2.14 -25.81
CA LYS A 518 5.57 3.40 -25.05
C LYS A 518 5.75 3.09 -23.57
N SER A 519 6.45 3.95 -22.85
CA SER A 519 6.69 3.78 -21.42
C SER A 519 6.70 5.08 -20.64
N TYR A 520 6.27 5.01 -19.39
CA TYR A 520 6.29 6.11 -18.44
C TYR A 520 6.51 5.57 -17.01
N MET A 521 7.29 6.32 -16.24
CA MET A 521 7.49 6.17 -14.81
C MET A 521 7.41 7.56 -14.17
N GLY A 522 6.65 7.72 -13.10
CA GLY A 522 6.60 8.92 -12.29
C GLY A 522 6.61 8.57 -10.81
N VAL A 523 7.42 9.25 -10.02
CA VAL A 523 7.54 9.03 -8.57
C VAL A 523 7.54 10.38 -7.87
N MET A 524 6.57 10.56 -6.97
CA MET A 524 6.46 11.68 -6.04
C MET A 524 6.80 11.19 -4.63
N VAL A 525 7.63 11.95 -3.92
CA VAL A 525 7.88 11.77 -2.50
C VAL A 525 7.82 13.14 -1.83
N GLY A 526 7.16 13.24 -0.68
CA GLY A 526 7.07 14.48 0.09
C GLY A 526 6.92 14.26 1.58
N TYR A 527 7.01 15.34 2.34
CA TYR A 527 6.89 15.35 3.79
C TYR A 527 5.84 16.34 4.25
N TYR A 528 5.15 15.99 5.33
CA TYR A 528 4.34 16.92 6.11
C TYR A 528 5.21 17.59 7.17
N PHE A 529 4.98 18.88 7.39
CA PHE A 529 5.69 19.66 8.39
C PHE A 529 4.82 20.79 8.94
N PRO A 530 5.13 21.29 10.14
CA PRO A 530 4.44 22.46 10.65
C PRO A 530 4.86 23.71 9.89
N ASP A 531 3.88 24.56 9.58
CA ASP A 531 4.09 25.93 9.09
C ASP A 531 3.63 26.89 10.19
N LEU A 532 4.60 27.42 10.95
CA LEU A 532 4.31 28.31 12.07
C LEU A 532 3.86 29.71 11.61
N SER A 533 4.12 30.09 10.36
CA SER A 533 3.72 31.40 9.84
C SER A 533 2.21 31.50 9.64
N THR A 534 1.58 30.37 9.31
CA THR A 534 0.14 30.25 9.07
C THR A 534 -0.57 29.41 10.14
N VAL A 535 0.18 28.90 11.14
CA VAL A 535 -0.33 27.98 12.18
C VAL A 535 -1.03 26.75 11.57
N SER A 536 -0.50 26.25 10.45
CA SER A 536 -1.10 25.17 9.66
C SER A 536 -0.09 24.06 9.33
N VAL A 537 -0.55 23.01 8.65
CA VAL A 537 0.32 21.92 8.15
C VAL A 537 0.66 22.16 6.70
N GLY A 538 1.94 22.18 6.36
CA GLY A 538 2.40 22.19 4.98
C GLY A 538 2.76 20.78 4.50
N PHE A 539 2.60 20.53 3.20
CA PHE A 539 3.16 19.38 2.50
C PHE A 539 4.10 19.86 1.40
N GLY A 540 5.29 19.27 1.32
CA GLY A 540 6.32 19.64 0.35
C GLY A 540 7.22 18.46 -0.01
N GLY A 541 7.56 18.34 -1.30
CA GLY A 541 8.22 17.17 -1.88
C GLY A 541 8.78 17.43 -3.26
N ASN A 542 9.24 16.36 -3.89
CA ASN A 542 9.76 16.35 -5.24
C ASN A 542 9.07 15.25 -6.06
N TYR A 543 8.96 15.50 -7.35
CA TYR A 543 8.51 14.55 -8.34
C TYR A 543 9.58 14.38 -9.42
N VAL A 544 9.89 13.13 -9.75
CA VAL A 544 10.80 12.75 -10.84
C VAL A 544 10.08 11.71 -11.69
N GLY A 545 10.05 11.93 -12.99
CA GLY A 545 9.51 10.98 -13.95
C GLY A 545 10.36 10.87 -15.20
N THR A 546 10.23 9.74 -15.89
CA THR A 546 10.84 9.52 -17.20
C THR A 546 9.84 8.86 -18.13
N TYR A 547 9.94 9.15 -19.41
CA TYR A 547 9.05 8.56 -20.39
C TYR A 547 9.68 8.43 -21.76
N ARG A 548 9.10 7.56 -22.57
CA ARG A 548 9.42 7.38 -23.98
C ARG A 548 8.13 7.08 -24.75
N LEU A 549 7.75 7.97 -25.67
CA LEU A 549 6.55 7.81 -26.51
C LEU A 549 6.86 7.21 -27.89
N ASP A 550 8.13 7.18 -28.29
CA ASP A 550 8.64 6.51 -29.49
C ASP A 550 9.90 5.74 -29.11
N SER A 551 9.93 4.44 -29.39
CA SER A 551 11.05 3.54 -29.08
C SER A 551 12.38 3.99 -29.70
N HIS A 552 12.38 4.73 -30.81
CA HIS A 552 13.59 5.21 -31.47
C HIS A 552 14.09 6.54 -30.90
N SER A 553 13.30 7.19 -30.05
CA SER A 553 13.64 8.44 -29.40
C SER A 553 14.35 8.24 -28.05
N GLY A 554 15.19 9.21 -27.70
CA GLY A 554 15.74 9.30 -26.34
C GLY A 554 14.62 9.55 -25.32
N PRO A 555 14.71 9.02 -24.10
CA PRO A 555 13.69 9.23 -23.09
C PRO A 555 13.69 10.68 -22.59
N ASN A 556 12.52 11.22 -22.27
CA ASN A 556 12.37 12.54 -21.66
C ASN A 556 12.36 12.43 -20.14
N LEU A 557 12.67 13.54 -19.47
CA LEU A 557 12.63 13.68 -18.02
C LEU A 557 11.54 14.67 -17.63
N LEU A 558 10.73 14.31 -16.64
CA LEU A 558 9.87 15.23 -15.92
C LEU A 558 10.45 15.46 -14.52
N VAL A 559 10.61 16.71 -14.12
CA VAL A 559 10.98 17.07 -12.73
C VAL A 559 10.10 18.19 -12.23
N SER A 560 9.73 18.12 -10.96
CA SER A 560 8.89 19.13 -10.33
C SER A 560 9.13 19.16 -8.83
N ALA A 561 9.07 20.35 -8.22
CA ALA A 561 8.75 20.43 -6.79
C ALA A 561 7.25 20.14 -6.65
N ILE A 562 6.82 19.60 -5.52
CA ILE A 562 5.41 19.38 -5.24
C ILE A 562 5.11 19.98 -3.88
N SER A 563 4.10 20.83 -3.78
CA SER A 563 3.67 21.29 -2.46
C SER A 563 2.21 21.72 -2.42
N THR A 564 1.70 21.83 -1.20
CA THR A 564 0.42 22.48 -0.95
C THR A 564 0.57 23.99 -1.09
N PRO A 565 -0.12 24.65 -2.05
CA PRO A 565 -0.03 26.10 -2.21
C PRO A 565 -0.59 26.82 -0.98
N SER A 566 -0.19 28.09 -0.83
CA SER A 566 -0.79 28.97 0.17
C SER A 566 -2.21 29.32 -0.25
N THR A 567 -3.12 29.29 0.70
CA THR A 567 -4.50 29.80 0.57
C THR A 567 -4.58 31.25 1.08
N GLY A 568 -3.49 31.81 1.64
CA GLY A 568 -3.49 33.13 2.26
C GLY A 568 -3.57 33.05 3.78
N ALA A 569 -4.47 32.23 4.33
CA ALA A 569 -4.60 31.99 5.77
C ALA A 569 -4.00 30.63 6.22
N SER A 570 -3.90 29.65 5.33
CA SER A 570 -3.41 28.29 5.60
C SER A 570 -2.72 27.67 4.38
N ASN A 571 -2.28 26.43 4.49
CA ASN A 571 -1.89 25.58 3.36
C ASN A 571 -3.11 24.82 2.82
N ALA A 572 -3.08 24.43 1.54
CA ALA A 572 -4.18 23.72 0.86
C ALA A 572 -4.30 22.23 1.28
N ILE A 573 -4.44 22.00 2.59
CA ILE A 573 -4.77 20.73 3.22
C ILE A 573 -6.05 20.97 4.02
N TYR A 574 -7.05 20.11 3.81
CA TYR A 574 -8.41 20.32 4.28
C TYR A 574 -8.97 19.09 5.02
N GLY A 575 -9.96 19.33 5.87
CA GLY A 575 -10.62 18.32 6.69
C GLY A 575 -9.91 18.07 8.03
N ASP A 576 -10.57 17.27 8.87
CA ASP A 576 -10.18 17.03 10.27
C ASP A 576 -8.95 16.14 10.41
N ASN A 577 -8.56 15.42 9.36
CA ASN A 577 -7.44 14.47 9.40
C ASN A 577 -6.54 14.58 8.17
N ALA A 578 -6.43 15.80 7.61
CA ALA A 578 -5.86 16.04 6.29
C ALA A 578 -6.54 15.14 5.25
N ASP A 579 -7.88 15.12 5.23
CA ASP A 579 -8.67 14.23 4.38
C ASP A 579 -8.59 14.63 2.89
N TYR A 580 -8.27 15.88 2.61
CA TYR A 580 -8.08 16.38 1.26
C TYR A 580 -6.84 17.25 1.15
N MET A 581 -6.17 17.24 0.00
CA MET A 581 -5.07 18.16 -0.28
C MET A 581 -5.01 18.52 -1.75
N VAL A 582 -4.54 19.73 -2.04
CA VAL A 582 -4.22 20.16 -3.41
C VAL A 582 -2.72 20.39 -3.50
N MET A 583 -2.13 19.92 -4.59
CA MET A 583 -0.70 19.93 -4.84
C MET A 583 -0.40 20.67 -6.14
N THR A 584 0.57 21.59 -6.07
CA THR A 584 1.08 22.38 -7.18
C THR A 584 2.59 22.20 -7.36
N PRO A 585 3.15 22.61 -8.51
CA PRO A 585 4.59 22.62 -8.78
C PRO A 585 5.42 23.62 -7.96
N ASP A 586 4.80 24.25 -6.95
CA ASP A 586 5.49 25.11 -6.01
C ASP A 586 6.50 24.34 -5.17
N LYS A 587 7.55 25.04 -4.75
CA LYS A 587 8.42 24.56 -3.70
C LYS A 587 8.00 25.12 -2.35
N LEU A 588 7.77 24.23 -1.40
CA LEU A 588 7.57 24.54 0.01
C LEU A 588 8.57 23.73 0.82
N ALA A 589 9.35 24.39 1.66
CA ALA A 589 10.34 23.73 2.50
C ALA A 589 10.42 24.41 3.87
N THR A 590 10.64 23.62 4.91
CA THR A 590 10.87 24.12 6.27
C THR A 590 12.31 23.87 6.70
N THR A 591 12.94 24.90 7.25
CA THR A 591 14.26 24.86 7.89
C THR A 591 14.09 24.89 9.40
N TYR A 592 14.76 23.96 10.07
CA TYR A 592 14.80 23.86 11.53
C TYR A 592 16.18 24.27 12.01
N THR A 593 16.26 25.19 12.98
CA THR A 593 17.52 25.48 13.68
C THR A 593 17.49 24.87 15.07
N THR A 594 18.62 24.31 15.49
CA THR A 594 18.75 23.68 16.81
C THR A 594 19.79 24.40 17.66
N ARG A 595 19.51 24.53 18.96
CA ARG A 595 20.48 24.97 19.97
C ARG A 595 20.54 23.90 21.05
N GLY A 596 21.72 23.30 21.27
CA GLY A 596 21.89 22.21 22.24
C GLY A 596 21.08 20.94 21.92
N GLY A 597 20.83 20.65 20.63
CA GLY A 597 20.01 19.50 20.21
C GLY A 597 18.49 19.71 20.29
N VAL A 598 18.05 20.91 20.71
CA VAL A 598 16.65 21.31 20.84
C VAL A 598 16.29 22.29 19.72
N VAL A 599 15.12 22.14 19.10
CA VAL A 599 14.63 23.05 18.04
C VAL A 599 14.36 24.43 18.62
N ASN A 600 15.09 25.43 18.11
CA ASN A 600 15.04 26.82 18.54
C ASN A 600 14.25 27.72 17.56
N SER A 601 14.26 27.42 16.26
CA SER A 601 13.39 28.09 15.29
C SER A 601 12.96 27.17 14.16
N ILE A 602 11.80 27.47 13.60
CA ILE A 602 11.21 26.81 12.43
C ILE A 602 10.85 27.91 11.44
N SER A 603 11.39 27.84 10.23
CA SER A 603 11.11 28.80 9.17
C SER A 603 10.65 28.08 7.92
N THR A 604 9.48 28.43 7.41
CA THR A 604 8.90 27.87 6.20
C THR A 604 9.11 28.85 5.04
N THR A 605 9.77 28.39 3.99
CA THR A 605 10.04 29.18 2.78
C THR A 605 9.22 28.61 1.62
N ARG A 606 8.52 29.50 0.93
CA ARG A 606 7.80 29.20 -0.31
C ARG A 606 8.52 29.81 -1.50
N THR A 607 8.64 29.06 -2.58
CA THR A 607 9.25 29.52 -3.83
C THR A 607 8.36 29.13 -4.99
N SER A 608 7.86 30.12 -5.71
CA SER A 608 7.07 29.91 -6.94
C SER A 608 7.93 29.23 -8.00
N GLN A 609 7.47 28.08 -8.49
CA GLN A 609 8.15 27.28 -9.51
C GLN A 609 7.15 26.63 -10.47
N ALA A 610 7.66 26.15 -11.61
CA ALA A 610 6.96 25.30 -12.57
C ALA A 610 7.48 23.86 -12.50
N SER A 611 6.85 22.96 -13.24
CA SER A 611 7.45 21.67 -13.57
C SER A 611 8.25 21.79 -14.87
N ALA A 612 9.26 20.96 -15.05
CA ALA A 612 10.08 20.91 -16.26
C ALA A 612 9.89 19.58 -17.00
N ASP A 613 9.73 19.65 -18.32
CA ASP A 613 9.86 18.54 -19.26
C ASP A 613 11.10 18.74 -20.12
N VAL A 614 12.08 17.85 -19.96
CA VAL A 614 13.41 17.98 -20.56
C VAL A 614 13.66 16.84 -21.52
N GLY A 615 13.64 17.14 -22.81
CA GLY A 615 13.99 16.16 -23.85
C GLY A 615 15.47 15.80 -23.83
N LEU A 616 15.81 14.51 -23.96
CA LEU A 616 17.22 14.10 -24.08
C LEU A 616 17.82 14.60 -25.39
N GLN A 617 17.07 14.48 -26.51
CA GLN A 617 17.56 14.84 -27.84
C GLN A 617 17.69 16.35 -28.03
N ASN A 618 16.70 17.13 -27.61
CA ASN A 618 16.66 18.56 -27.91
C ASN A 618 17.16 19.47 -26.78
N SER A 619 17.43 18.95 -25.56
CA SER A 619 17.85 19.68 -24.33
C SER A 619 16.99 20.86 -23.89
N THR A 620 16.20 21.47 -24.78
CA THR A 620 15.26 22.52 -24.50
C THR A 620 14.22 21.95 -23.56
N ALA A 621 14.16 22.56 -22.38
CA ALA A 621 13.20 22.21 -21.38
C ALA A 621 11.94 23.06 -21.60
N ASN A 622 10.77 22.43 -21.52
CA ASN A 622 9.48 23.10 -21.55
C ASN A 622 8.91 23.15 -20.14
N ASP A 623 8.25 24.24 -19.79
CA ASP A 623 7.54 24.33 -18.53
C ASP A 623 6.15 23.69 -18.64
N TYR A 624 5.64 23.19 -17.51
CA TYR A 624 4.24 22.86 -17.38
C TYR A 624 3.78 23.04 -15.93
N PHE A 625 2.48 23.23 -15.76
CA PHE A 625 1.88 23.42 -14.44
C PHE A 625 0.84 22.33 -14.14
N GLY A 626 1.29 21.26 -13.49
CA GLY A 626 0.44 20.12 -13.12
C GLY A 626 -0.21 20.31 -11.75
N VAL A 627 -1.54 20.30 -11.69
CA VAL A 627 -2.31 20.50 -10.45
C VAL A 627 -3.03 19.20 -10.11
N ASN A 628 -2.83 18.73 -8.90
CA ASN A 628 -3.33 17.43 -8.47
C ASN A 628 -4.07 17.59 -7.15
N ALA A 629 -5.24 16.98 -7.03
CA ALA A 629 -5.96 16.85 -5.77
C ALA A 629 -5.80 15.43 -5.25
N ALA A 630 -5.71 15.26 -3.95
CA ALA A 630 -5.78 13.96 -3.30
C ALA A 630 -6.92 13.95 -2.29
N GLY A 631 -7.80 12.95 -2.39
CA GLY A 631 -8.90 12.73 -1.45
C GLY A 631 -8.71 11.42 -0.71
N ARG A 632 -8.92 11.42 0.60
CA ARG A 632 -8.70 10.24 1.45
C ARG A 632 -9.60 9.10 1.03
N THR A 633 -9.06 7.90 1.08
CA THR A 633 -9.75 6.65 0.74
C THR A 633 -9.40 5.58 1.76
N SER A 634 -10.06 4.42 1.67
CA SER A 634 -9.72 3.28 2.52
C SER A 634 -8.28 2.84 2.26
N THR A 635 -7.46 2.78 3.31
CA THR A 635 -6.12 2.20 3.23
C THR A 635 -6.23 0.71 2.88
N PRO A 636 -5.57 0.22 1.81
CA PRO A 636 -5.63 -1.20 1.46
C PRO A 636 -5.09 -2.08 2.60
N GLU A 637 -5.77 -3.19 2.89
CA GLU A 637 -5.41 -4.08 4.01
C GLU A 637 -3.98 -4.64 3.90
N SER A 638 -3.42 -4.75 2.69
CA SER A 638 -2.06 -5.23 2.48
C SER A 638 -0.96 -4.24 2.90
N VAL A 639 -1.31 -2.96 3.06
CA VAL A 639 -0.34 -1.88 3.34
C VAL A 639 -0.04 -1.81 4.83
N GLY A 640 1.23 -1.65 5.18
CA GLY A 640 1.65 -1.43 6.57
C GLY A 640 1.78 -2.69 7.44
N GLN A 641 1.54 -3.88 6.86
CA GLN A 641 1.53 -5.16 7.58
C GLN A 641 2.88 -5.55 8.18
N SER A 642 3.99 -5.23 7.51
CA SER A 642 5.36 -5.52 7.98
C SER A 642 6.27 -4.34 7.73
N ARG A 643 6.85 -3.81 8.81
CA ARG A 643 7.77 -2.67 8.77
C ARG A 643 9.03 -3.02 9.53
N THR A 644 10.06 -3.42 8.81
CA THR A 644 11.33 -3.85 9.39
C THR A 644 12.45 -2.86 9.11
N THR A 645 13.23 -2.55 10.14
CA THR A 645 14.50 -1.84 9.98
C THR A 645 15.55 -2.87 9.55
N ARG A 646 16.04 -2.77 8.31
CA ARG A 646 16.93 -3.78 7.72
C ARG A 646 17.80 -3.20 6.61
N THR A 647 18.89 -3.90 6.32
CA THR A 647 19.77 -3.60 5.18
C THR A 647 19.78 -4.77 4.22
N LEU A 648 19.34 -4.53 3.00
CA LEU A 648 19.37 -5.46 1.87
C LEU A 648 20.56 -5.14 0.96
N THR A 649 21.12 -6.17 0.34
CA THR A 649 22.18 -6.04 -0.66
C THR A 649 21.72 -6.65 -1.97
N GLY A 650 22.14 -6.10 -3.10
CA GLY A 650 21.62 -6.57 -4.37
C GLY A 650 22.26 -5.98 -5.61
N PHE A 651 21.53 -6.12 -6.70
CA PHE A 651 21.95 -5.75 -8.04
C PHE A 651 20.99 -4.72 -8.61
N ILE A 652 21.54 -3.78 -9.35
CA ILE A 652 20.79 -2.80 -10.15
C ILE A 652 21.46 -2.67 -11.49
N ALA A 653 20.68 -2.80 -12.56
CA ALA A 653 21.16 -2.85 -13.92
C ALA A 653 20.09 -2.39 -14.91
N GLY A 654 20.54 -1.96 -16.09
CA GLY A 654 19.69 -1.41 -17.12
C GLY A 654 20.50 -0.76 -18.23
N LEU A 655 19.80 -0.19 -19.20
CA LEU A 655 20.41 0.64 -20.24
C LEU A 655 20.34 2.12 -19.84
N ILE A 656 21.38 2.87 -20.17
CA ILE A 656 21.48 4.31 -19.99
C ILE A 656 21.63 4.94 -21.37
N ASP A 657 20.73 5.86 -21.69
CA ASP A 657 20.80 6.68 -22.90
C ASP A 657 21.60 7.95 -22.59
N GLN A 658 22.76 8.06 -23.21
CA GLN A 658 23.70 9.14 -23.02
C GLN A 658 23.59 10.13 -24.17
N ARG A 659 23.54 11.41 -23.82
CA ARG A 659 23.87 12.53 -24.70
C ARG A 659 25.17 13.16 -24.25
N ARG A 660 26.08 13.42 -25.19
CA ARG A 660 27.33 14.17 -24.96
C ARG A 660 27.37 15.36 -25.92
N ASP A 661 27.43 16.56 -25.37
CA ASP A 661 27.60 17.79 -26.14
C ASP A 661 29.09 18.07 -26.36
N THR A 662 29.51 18.10 -27.61
CA THR A 662 30.86 18.45 -28.07
C THR A 662 30.83 19.78 -28.84
N GLY A 663 32.00 20.32 -29.20
CA GLY A 663 32.08 21.54 -30.00
C GLY A 663 31.41 21.42 -31.39
N ASP A 664 31.27 20.20 -31.90
CA ASP A 664 30.73 19.91 -33.24
C ASP A 664 29.27 19.42 -33.22
N GLY A 665 28.62 19.41 -32.05
CA GLY A 665 27.22 18.97 -31.87
C GLY A 665 27.02 17.94 -30.76
N SER A 666 25.89 17.24 -30.77
CA SER A 666 25.54 16.25 -29.74
C SER A 666 25.69 14.81 -30.23
N ILE A 667 26.41 13.99 -29.47
CA ILE A 667 26.59 12.55 -29.72
C ILE A 667 25.64 11.76 -28.81
N PHE A 668 24.90 10.81 -29.38
CA PHE A 668 23.97 9.96 -28.65
C PHE A 668 24.44 8.50 -28.63
N ASN A 669 24.50 7.91 -27.44
CA ASN A 669 24.91 6.53 -27.23
C ASN A 669 24.01 5.83 -26.22
N THR A 670 23.91 4.51 -26.30
CA THR A 670 23.25 3.70 -25.27
C THR A 670 24.29 2.76 -24.67
N LYS A 671 24.40 2.74 -23.33
CA LYS A 671 25.36 1.88 -22.61
C LYS A 671 24.66 1.01 -21.58
N ALA A 672 25.18 -0.20 -21.37
CA ALA A 672 24.74 -1.08 -20.30
C ALA A 672 25.37 -0.69 -18.96
N PHE A 673 24.58 -0.72 -17.89
CA PHE A 673 25.02 -0.48 -16.52
C PHE A 673 24.74 -1.72 -15.65
N GLY A 674 25.61 -1.95 -14.66
CA GLY A 674 25.41 -3.00 -13.65
C GLY A 674 25.74 -4.43 -14.10
N THR A 675 26.29 -4.62 -15.31
CA THR A 675 26.52 -5.94 -15.91
C THR A 675 27.97 -6.45 -15.85
N GLY A 676 28.93 -5.59 -15.48
CA GLY A 676 30.37 -5.90 -15.57
C GLY A 676 31.02 -6.43 -14.30
N SER A 677 30.26 -6.85 -13.27
CA SER A 677 30.84 -7.33 -12.01
C SER A 677 29.95 -8.35 -11.32
N SER A 678 30.57 -9.40 -10.77
CA SER A 678 29.92 -10.39 -9.91
C SER A 678 29.53 -9.85 -8.52
N ARG A 679 30.01 -8.66 -8.15
CA ARG A 679 29.74 -8.07 -6.84
C ARG A 679 28.45 -7.23 -6.87
N PRO A 680 27.56 -7.40 -5.88
CA PRO A 680 26.41 -6.51 -5.66
C PRO A 680 26.82 -5.03 -5.72
N ASN A 681 26.04 -4.24 -6.47
CA ASN A 681 26.25 -2.81 -6.66
C ASN A 681 25.14 -1.95 -6.03
N LEU A 682 24.17 -2.57 -5.36
CA LEU A 682 23.11 -1.90 -4.61
C LEU A 682 23.15 -2.30 -3.13
N THR A 683 22.97 -1.31 -2.27
CA THR A 683 22.59 -1.48 -0.86
C THR A 683 21.33 -0.69 -0.62
N LEU A 684 20.31 -1.31 -0.02
CA LEU A 684 19.04 -0.69 0.33
C LEU A 684 18.83 -0.81 1.84
N THR A 685 18.49 0.29 2.50
CA THR A 685 18.24 0.30 3.95
C THR A 685 16.85 0.87 4.19
N THR A 686 16.03 0.17 4.95
CA THR A 686 14.74 0.65 5.44
C THR A 686 14.86 0.90 6.94
N ASP A 687 14.17 1.92 7.42
CA ASP A 687 14.11 2.23 8.84
C ASP A 687 12.67 2.58 9.24
N ALA A 688 12.04 1.64 9.95
CA ALA A 688 10.68 1.76 10.41
C ALA A 688 10.49 2.90 11.42
N SER A 689 11.56 3.26 12.15
CA SER A 689 11.53 4.30 13.18
C SER A 689 11.51 5.70 12.59
N THR A 690 12.19 5.93 11.47
CA THR A 690 12.29 7.25 10.84
C THR A 690 11.36 7.44 9.64
N ASN A 691 10.64 6.39 9.22
CA ASN A 691 9.86 6.33 7.97
C ASN A 691 10.72 6.52 6.70
N GLN A 692 12.02 6.21 6.79
CA GLN A 692 12.95 6.43 5.70
C GLN A 692 13.36 5.13 5.01
N ALA A 693 13.62 5.25 3.72
CA ALA A 693 14.29 4.22 2.93
C ALA A 693 15.42 4.88 2.14
N THR A 694 16.61 4.28 2.16
CA THR A 694 17.77 4.82 1.46
C THR A 694 18.39 3.78 0.56
N ALA A 695 18.97 4.23 -0.56
CA ALA A 695 19.66 3.37 -1.50
C ALA A 695 21.05 3.92 -1.81
N THR A 696 22.04 3.06 -1.85
CA THR A 696 23.38 3.37 -2.34
C THR A 696 23.68 2.52 -3.57
N ILE A 697 23.76 3.17 -4.72
CA ILE A 697 24.12 2.57 -6.00
C ILE A 697 25.59 2.87 -6.28
N ARG A 698 26.40 1.83 -6.50
CA ARG A 698 27.85 1.95 -6.69
C ARG A 698 28.23 1.67 -8.14
N ARG A 699 29.39 2.20 -8.54
CA ARG A 699 30.08 1.90 -9.81
C ARG A 699 29.31 2.34 -11.06
N VAL A 700 28.50 3.40 -10.96
CA VAL A 700 27.87 4.04 -12.13
C VAL A 700 28.99 4.62 -12.99
N ALA A 701 29.12 4.14 -14.22
CA ALA A 701 30.18 4.55 -15.12
C ALA A 701 29.87 5.94 -15.69
N LEU A 702 30.78 6.89 -15.47
CA LEU A 702 30.72 8.23 -16.03
C LEU A 702 31.63 8.33 -17.27
N GLY A 703 31.19 9.09 -18.27
CA GLY A 703 31.97 9.37 -19.48
C GLY A 703 31.94 8.28 -20.56
N ALA A 704 32.86 8.42 -21.53
CA ALA A 704 33.04 7.51 -22.67
C ALA A 704 33.92 6.29 -22.34
N GLY A 705 34.88 6.48 -21.43
CA GLY A 705 35.78 5.44 -20.94
C GLY A 705 35.31 4.99 -19.56
N ASN A 706 35.19 3.69 -19.34
CA ASN A 706 34.66 3.06 -18.11
C ASN A 706 35.49 3.27 -16.81
N SER A 707 36.37 4.27 -16.79
CA SER A 707 37.34 4.56 -15.74
C SER A 707 36.72 5.37 -14.59
N ASP A 708 35.90 6.36 -14.91
CA ASP A 708 35.27 7.23 -13.91
C ASP A 708 34.00 6.59 -13.36
N ARG A 709 33.89 6.60 -12.03
CA ARG A 709 32.86 5.85 -11.30
C ARG A 709 32.21 6.74 -10.25
N ALA A 710 30.89 6.86 -10.32
CA ALA A 710 30.06 7.50 -9.32
C ALA A 710 29.44 6.50 -8.33
N THR A 711 29.16 7.01 -7.14
CA THR A 711 28.23 6.42 -6.18
C THR A 711 27.04 7.37 -6.04
N ILE A 712 25.83 6.86 -6.26
CA ILE A 712 24.58 7.63 -6.12
C ILE A 712 23.92 7.18 -4.82
N ARG A 713 23.53 8.15 -3.99
CA ARG A 713 22.79 7.92 -2.76
C ARG A 713 21.43 8.57 -2.84
N LEU A 714 20.37 7.77 -2.73
CA LEU A 714 18.99 8.23 -2.77
C LEU A 714 18.36 8.16 -1.39
N GLY A 715 17.33 9.00 -1.17
CA GLY A 715 16.43 8.88 -0.04
C GLY A 715 16.90 9.47 1.29
N ASN A 716 18.15 9.96 1.38
CA ASN A 716 18.69 10.57 2.59
C ASN A 716 18.46 12.10 2.61
N PRO A 717 17.63 12.61 3.55
CA PRO A 717 17.33 14.04 3.70
C PRO A 717 18.54 14.93 3.95
N ASP A 718 19.52 14.45 4.70
CA ASP A 718 20.73 15.21 5.05
C ASP A 718 21.60 15.51 3.83
N THR A 719 21.38 14.75 2.74
CA THR A 719 22.10 14.89 1.47
C THR A 719 21.23 15.38 0.32
N GLY A 720 20.02 15.89 0.62
CA GLY A 720 19.08 16.43 -0.37
C GLY A 720 18.18 15.38 -1.05
N GLY A 721 18.20 14.13 -0.60
CA GLY A 721 17.26 13.08 -1.05
C GLY A 721 15.97 13.08 -0.22
N GLN A 722 14.91 12.46 -0.75
CA GLN A 722 13.66 12.27 -0.01
C GLN A 722 13.22 10.82 -0.12
N SER A 723 12.61 10.27 0.93
CA SER A 723 12.07 8.92 0.90
C SER A 723 10.80 8.80 1.71
N ALA A 724 10.00 7.80 1.38
CA ALA A 724 8.91 7.34 2.21
C ALA A 724 9.00 5.81 2.31
N PHE A 725 9.03 5.30 3.53
CA PHE A 725 8.96 3.89 3.86
C PHE A 725 7.57 3.58 4.45
N ILE A 726 6.70 2.99 3.64
CA ILE A 726 5.34 2.63 4.05
C ILE A 726 5.32 1.23 4.67
N ASP A 727 5.97 0.27 4.02
CA ASP A 727 6.21 -1.08 4.53
C ASP A 727 7.36 -1.74 3.77
N ASP A 728 7.71 -2.96 4.18
CA ASP A 728 8.81 -3.76 3.63
C ASP A 728 8.76 -3.95 2.11
N ASN A 729 7.57 -3.84 1.52
CA ASN A 729 7.31 -4.01 0.10
C ASN A 729 7.03 -2.68 -0.60
N THR A 730 6.63 -1.64 0.11
CA THR A 730 6.14 -0.36 -0.43
C THR A 730 6.99 0.80 0.06
N TYR A 731 7.84 1.30 -0.83
CA TYR A 731 8.69 2.45 -0.55
C TYR A 731 9.13 3.14 -1.85
N ALA A 732 9.45 4.43 -1.72
CA ALA A 732 9.99 5.23 -2.80
C ALA A 732 11.06 6.19 -2.29
N MET A 733 11.96 6.55 -3.20
CA MET A 733 13.06 7.46 -2.96
C MET A 733 13.22 8.39 -4.16
N THR A 734 13.47 9.67 -3.90
CA THR A 734 13.85 10.67 -4.89
C THR A 734 15.14 11.36 -4.48
N GLY A 735 15.76 12.02 -5.46
CA GLY A 735 17.03 12.72 -5.30
C GLY A 735 18.23 11.77 -5.30
N GLY A 736 19.41 12.33 -5.56
CA GLY A 736 20.64 11.56 -5.62
C GLY A 736 21.83 12.43 -5.25
N ASN A 737 22.39 12.28 -4.05
CA ASN A 737 23.73 12.80 -3.81
C ASN A 737 24.72 11.92 -4.57
N VAL A 738 25.53 12.54 -5.42
CA VAL A 738 26.50 11.83 -6.24
C VAL A 738 27.89 12.13 -5.71
N THR A 739 28.62 11.08 -5.33
CA THR A 739 30.04 11.18 -4.98
C THR A 739 30.89 10.48 -6.04
N VAL A 740 31.89 11.18 -6.56
CA VAL A 740 32.86 10.61 -7.51
C VAL A 740 33.96 9.89 -6.74
N ARG A 741 34.24 8.63 -7.11
CA ARG A 741 35.26 7.79 -6.46
C ARG A 741 36.61 7.82 -7.16
N ARG A 742 36.63 8.18 -8.45
CA ARG A 742 37.81 8.24 -9.33
C ARG A 742 37.44 9.17 -10.49
N GLY A 743 38.28 10.17 -10.74
CA GLY A 743 38.03 11.26 -11.70
C GLY A 743 38.22 12.63 -11.03
N GLY A 744 39.41 13.21 -11.12
CA GLY A 744 39.64 14.58 -10.64
C GLY A 744 38.86 15.58 -11.50
N GLY A 745 38.07 16.47 -10.88
CA GLY A 745 37.43 17.60 -11.57
C GLY A 745 36.01 17.39 -12.11
N ILE A 746 35.34 16.26 -11.84
CA ILE A 746 33.93 16.04 -12.25
C ILE A 746 32.98 16.30 -11.07
N SER A 747 31.98 17.17 -11.26
CA SER A 747 30.93 17.46 -10.28
C SER A 747 29.55 17.04 -10.82
N PRO A 748 29.14 15.77 -10.62
CA PRO A 748 27.87 15.27 -11.14
C PRO A 748 26.67 15.74 -10.31
N THR A 749 25.55 15.99 -10.97
CA THR A 749 24.22 16.20 -10.35
C THR A 749 23.28 15.08 -10.80
N ALA A 750 22.35 14.67 -9.93
CA ALA A 750 21.39 13.61 -10.26
C ALA A 750 19.97 13.93 -9.80
N SER A 751 19.03 13.85 -10.74
CA SER A 751 17.59 13.88 -10.46
C SER A 751 17.03 12.49 -10.77
N THR A 752 17.16 11.59 -9.80
CA THR A 752 16.75 10.19 -9.95
C THR A 752 15.70 9.80 -8.93
N ALA A 753 14.91 8.78 -9.27
CA ALA A 753 13.96 8.16 -8.38
C ALA A 753 14.01 6.64 -8.47
N LEU A 754 13.76 5.99 -7.33
CA LEU A 754 13.69 4.56 -7.18
C LEU A 754 12.39 4.20 -6.45
N VAL A 755 11.67 3.20 -6.92
CA VAL A 755 10.40 2.75 -6.34
C VAL A 755 10.34 1.23 -6.29
N SER A 756 9.74 0.68 -5.25
CA SER A 756 9.47 -0.77 -5.15
C SER A 756 8.36 -1.20 -6.11
N ALA A 757 8.49 -2.40 -6.67
CA ALA A 757 7.54 -2.93 -7.64
C ALA A 757 6.14 -3.13 -7.06
N ASN A 758 6.01 -3.47 -5.78
CA ASN A 758 4.70 -3.62 -5.12
C ASN A 758 3.92 -2.30 -5.03
N THR A 759 4.57 -1.15 -5.26
CA THR A 759 3.86 0.12 -5.42
C THR A 759 2.98 0.10 -6.67
N ASN A 760 3.44 -0.56 -7.74
CA ASN A 760 2.74 -0.68 -9.03
C ASN A 760 2.79 -2.15 -9.52
N PRO A 761 2.06 -3.06 -8.85
CA PRO A 761 2.22 -4.51 -9.02
C PRO A 761 1.78 -5.05 -10.38
N THR A 762 0.98 -4.29 -11.13
CA THR A 762 0.44 -4.68 -12.44
C THR A 762 1.21 -4.09 -13.62
N ALA A 763 2.19 -3.23 -13.36
CA ALA A 763 2.95 -2.48 -14.36
C ALA A 763 3.58 -3.33 -15.49
N LEU A 764 3.90 -4.60 -15.21
CA LEU A 764 4.53 -5.52 -16.17
C LEU A 764 3.58 -6.60 -16.72
N ASN A 765 2.31 -6.65 -16.29
CA ASN A 765 1.39 -7.73 -16.64
C ASN A 765 1.26 -7.91 -18.17
N GLY A 766 1.16 -6.81 -18.92
CA GLY A 766 1.11 -6.86 -20.38
C GLY A 766 2.35 -7.51 -21.00
N LEU A 767 3.54 -7.26 -20.45
CA LEU A 767 4.79 -7.86 -20.92
C LEU A 767 4.90 -9.33 -20.52
N TYR A 768 4.53 -9.68 -19.29
CA TYR A 768 4.54 -11.08 -18.82
C TYR A 768 3.59 -11.95 -19.65
N ASN A 769 2.39 -11.45 -19.94
CA ASN A 769 1.43 -12.14 -20.79
C ASN A 769 1.97 -12.31 -22.21
N ALA A 770 2.54 -11.25 -22.80
CA ALA A 770 3.10 -11.30 -24.15
C ALA A 770 4.32 -12.24 -24.28
N ALA A 771 5.11 -12.40 -23.21
CA ALA A 771 6.26 -13.29 -23.18
C ALA A 771 5.93 -14.72 -22.72
N GLU A 772 4.69 -14.97 -22.28
CA GLU A 772 4.24 -16.22 -21.66
C GLU A 772 5.08 -16.60 -20.42
N VAL A 773 5.40 -15.60 -19.59
CA VAL A 773 6.24 -15.76 -18.40
C VAL A 773 5.41 -15.54 -17.15
N THR A 774 5.48 -16.47 -16.20
CA THR A 774 4.91 -16.28 -14.87
C THR A 774 5.92 -15.54 -13.98
N PRO A 775 5.55 -14.37 -13.40
CA PRO A 775 6.45 -13.65 -12.51
C PRO A 775 6.73 -14.45 -11.23
N CYS A 776 7.98 -14.39 -10.75
CA CYS A 776 8.32 -14.95 -9.45
C CYS A 776 7.69 -14.14 -8.32
N THR A 777 7.04 -14.82 -7.37
CA THR A 777 6.55 -14.17 -6.15
C THR A 777 7.70 -13.66 -5.30
N CYS A 778 8.76 -14.48 -5.13
CA CYS A 778 10.06 -14.09 -4.58
C CYS A 778 9.96 -13.18 -3.33
N ALA A 779 9.02 -13.45 -2.41
CA ALA A 779 8.57 -12.51 -1.39
C ALA A 779 9.64 -12.05 -0.37
N PHE A 780 10.77 -12.76 -0.28
CA PHE A 780 11.92 -12.40 0.55
C PHE A 780 12.93 -11.48 -0.16
N LEU A 781 12.72 -11.21 -1.45
CA LEU A 781 13.48 -10.25 -2.23
C LEU A 781 12.66 -8.98 -2.41
N SER A 782 13.32 -7.84 -2.31
CA SER A 782 12.77 -6.57 -2.76
C SER A 782 13.27 -6.24 -4.15
N TRP A 783 12.39 -5.76 -5.02
CA TRP A 783 12.74 -5.38 -6.39
C TRP A 783 11.90 -4.21 -6.87
N GLY A 784 12.29 -3.58 -7.96
CA GLY A 784 11.56 -2.43 -8.51
C GLY A 784 12.30 -1.70 -9.60
N PHE A 785 11.95 -0.42 -9.75
CA PHE A 785 12.38 0.41 -10.88
C PHE A 785 13.24 1.59 -10.41
N TRP A 786 14.16 1.99 -11.29
CA TRP A 786 15.00 3.16 -11.15
C TRP A 786 14.96 3.98 -12.45
N GLY A 787 14.85 5.30 -12.33
CA GLY A 787 14.76 6.21 -13.45
C GLY A 787 15.23 7.62 -13.08
N GLY A 788 15.28 8.47 -14.09
CA GLY A 788 15.69 9.87 -13.98
C GLY A 788 16.99 10.13 -14.72
N ASP A 789 17.79 11.08 -14.25
CA ASP A 789 19.01 11.45 -14.94
C ASP A 789 20.20 11.83 -14.07
N ILE A 790 21.36 11.83 -14.71
CA ILE A 790 22.64 12.19 -14.13
C ILE A 790 23.34 13.11 -15.13
N ARG A 791 23.70 14.31 -14.70
CA ARG A 791 24.42 15.31 -15.51
C ARG A 791 25.82 15.53 -14.96
N TYR A 792 26.80 15.68 -15.84
CA TYR A 792 28.18 15.92 -15.45
C TYR A 792 29.02 16.47 -16.61
N GLY A 793 30.01 17.31 -16.28
CA GLY A 793 31.08 17.67 -17.20
C GLY A 793 32.14 16.57 -17.27
N ALA A 794 32.48 16.07 -18.46
CA ALA A 794 33.56 15.12 -18.68
C ALA A 794 34.50 15.62 -19.77
N HIS A 795 35.74 15.97 -19.40
CA HIS A 795 36.83 16.32 -20.32
C HIS A 795 36.45 17.36 -21.40
N GLY A 796 35.76 18.44 -21.01
CA GLY A 796 35.35 19.51 -21.94
C GLY A 796 34.03 19.27 -22.67
N SER A 797 33.31 18.20 -22.34
CA SER A 797 31.95 17.94 -22.84
C SER A 797 30.93 17.91 -21.71
N ASN A 798 29.73 18.44 -21.95
CA ASN A 798 28.60 18.24 -21.04
C ASN A 798 27.93 16.92 -21.38
N VAL A 799 27.68 16.08 -20.36
CA VAL A 799 27.11 14.75 -20.55
C VAL A 799 25.85 14.61 -19.72
N THR A 800 24.79 14.13 -20.36
CA THR A 800 23.54 13.73 -19.72
C THR A 800 23.33 12.25 -19.93
N ASP A 801 23.31 11.51 -18.84
CA ASP A 801 22.91 10.09 -18.80
C ASP A 801 21.46 10.01 -18.33
N ARG A 802 20.59 9.36 -19.12
CA ARG A 802 19.18 9.16 -18.77
C ARG A 802 18.82 7.70 -18.64
N ILE A 803 18.05 7.41 -17.59
CA ILE A 803 17.62 6.08 -17.21
C ILE A 803 16.09 6.07 -17.27
N ASN A 804 15.52 5.12 -18.00
CA ASN A 804 14.08 4.91 -18.04
C ASN A 804 13.77 3.46 -17.72
N LEU A 805 13.11 3.21 -16.58
CA LEU A 805 12.71 1.87 -16.12
C LEU A 805 13.88 0.86 -16.06
N ALA A 806 15.04 1.27 -15.54
CA ALA A 806 16.05 0.29 -15.12
C ALA A 806 15.55 -0.48 -13.92
N THR A 807 16.05 -1.70 -13.69
CA THR A 807 15.53 -2.57 -12.63
C THR A 807 16.55 -2.85 -11.56
N TYR A 808 16.06 -3.07 -10.34
CA TYR A 808 16.87 -3.56 -9.24
C TYR A 808 16.22 -4.75 -8.54
N VAL A 809 17.07 -5.53 -7.86
CA VAL A 809 16.68 -6.61 -6.96
C VAL A 809 17.65 -6.69 -5.79
N ALA A 810 17.16 -6.85 -4.57
CA ALA A 810 17.94 -6.91 -3.35
C ALA A 810 17.29 -7.85 -2.33
N GLY A 811 18.11 -8.40 -1.44
CA GLY A 811 17.65 -9.26 -0.35
C GLY A 811 18.74 -9.46 0.69
N THR A 812 18.48 -10.37 1.62
CA THR A 812 19.49 -10.82 2.59
C THR A 812 20.39 -11.87 1.94
N LEU A 813 21.67 -11.57 1.76
CA LEU A 813 22.63 -12.50 1.17
C LEU A 813 22.79 -13.73 2.06
N THR A 814 22.86 -14.90 1.44
CA THR A 814 23.34 -16.11 2.12
C THR A 814 24.81 -15.95 2.43
N SER A 815 25.26 -16.22 3.66
CA SER A 815 26.70 -16.12 3.96
C SER A 815 27.48 -17.29 3.35
N ALA A 816 28.79 -17.11 3.11
CA ALA A 816 29.64 -18.17 2.57
C ALA A 816 29.63 -19.45 3.41
N VAL A 817 29.52 -19.33 4.74
CA VAL A 817 29.47 -20.46 5.69
C VAL A 817 28.13 -21.19 5.62
N GLN A 818 27.06 -20.48 5.27
CA GLN A 818 25.70 -21.05 5.14
C GLN A 818 25.44 -21.67 3.77
N MET A 819 26.37 -21.56 2.82
CA MET A 819 26.19 -22.17 1.50
C MET A 819 26.16 -23.70 1.60
N PRO A 820 25.15 -24.38 1.04
CA PRO A 820 25.14 -25.84 0.97
C PRO A 820 26.34 -26.34 0.15
N ASN A 821 26.93 -27.46 0.58
CA ASN A 821 28.07 -28.10 -0.09
C ASN A 821 27.69 -29.39 -0.84
N THR A 822 26.43 -29.84 -0.75
CA THR A 822 25.93 -31.07 -1.37
C THR A 822 24.50 -30.87 -1.88
N GLY A 823 24.08 -31.72 -2.82
CA GLY A 823 22.73 -31.71 -3.38
C GLY A 823 22.55 -30.79 -4.58
N THR A 824 21.33 -30.74 -5.10
CA THR A 824 20.93 -29.93 -6.26
C THR A 824 19.68 -29.12 -5.94
N ALA A 825 19.49 -28.01 -6.66
CA ALA A 825 18.28 -27.18 -6.57
C ALA A 825 17.96 -26.59 -7.94
N THR A 826 16.67 -26.40 -8.25
CA THR A 826 16.24 -25.71 -9.48
C THR A 826 15.62 -24.40 -9.10
N TYR A 827 16.23 -23.29 -9.49
CA TYR A 827 15.68 -21.95 -9.26
C TYR A 827 14.87 -21.54 -10.47
N VAL A 828 13.61 -21.14 -10.24
CA VAL A 828 12.70 -20.67 -11.29
C VAL A 828 12.23 -19.26 -10.95
N GLY A 829 12.18 -18.40 -11.96
CA GLY A 829 11.65 -17.05 -11.82
C GLY A 829 11.68 -16.28 -13.12
N ASP A 830 11.93 -15.00 -13.03
CA ASP A 830 11.81 -14.06 -14.13
C ASP A 830 12.99 -13.09 -14.23
N MET A 831 13.13 -12.50 -15.40
CA MET A 831 14.07 -11.43 -15.67
C MET A 831 13.38 -10.26 -16.38
N VAL A 832 13.83 -9.05 -16.05
CA VAL A 832 13.28 -7.80 -16.58
C VAL A 832 14.45 -6.88 -16.92
N GLY A 833 14.48 -6.36 -18.14
CA GLY A 833 15.57 -5.50 -18.60
C GLY A 833 15.18 -4.54 -19.71
N ASN A 834 16.02 -3.53 -19.87
CA ASN A 834 15.94 -2.63 -21.01
C ASN A 834 16.65 -3.28 -22.20
N VAL A 835 16.04 -3.14 -23.37
CA VAL A 835 16.52 -3.66 -24.65
C VAL A 835 16.71 -2.50 -25.59
N ARG A 836 17.78 -2.53 -26.37
CA ARG A 836 17.95 -1.74 -27.59
C ARG A 836 18.19 -2.70 -28.75
N ASN A 837 17.29 -2.70 -29.71
CA ASN A 837 17.28 -3.61 -30.85
C ASN A 837 16.99 -2.82 -32.14
N GLY A 838 17.94 -2.78 -33.07
CA GLY A 838 17.75 -2.04 -34.33
C GLY A 838 17.48 -0.54 -34.15
N GLY A 839 17.95 0.05 -33.05
CA GLY A 839 17.71 1.46 -32.69
C GLY A 839 16.50 1.70 -31.79
N ALA A 840 15.49 0.82 -31.83
CA ALA A 840 14.36 0.85 -30.91
C ALA A 840 14.80 0.47 -29.49
N SER A 841 14.31 1.19 -28.48
CA SER A 841 14.64 1.00 -27.08
C SER A 841 13.39 0.85 -26.21
N TYR A 842 13.29 -0.23 -25.44
CA TYR A 842 12.08 -0.64 -24.73
C TYR A 842 12.40 -1.54 -23.52
N VAL A 843 11.40 -1.96 -22.75
CA VAL A 843 11.51 -2.94 -21.66
C VAL A 843 10.98 -4.29 -22.15
N ALA A 844 11.70 -5.36 -21.80
CA ALA A 844 11.30 -6.73 -22.06
C ALA A 844 11.41 -7.58 -20.79
N VAL A 845 10.64 -8.67 -20.78
CA VAL A 845 10.67 -9.68 -19.73
C VAL A 845 11.00 -11.05 -20.33
N GLY A 846 11.49 -11.97 -19.50
CA GLY A 846 11.79 -13.34 -19.88
C GLY A 846 11.74 -14.28 -18.67
N GLY A 847 11.59 -15.58 -18.91
CA GLY A 847 11.67 -16.59 -17.87
C GLY A 847 13.12 -16.91 -17.53
N TYR A 848 13.41 -17.18 -16.28
CA TYR A 848 14.73 -17.58 -15.79
C TYR A 848 14.65 -18.93 -15.10
N THR A 849 15.55 -19.85 -15.46
CA THR A 849 15.76 -21.10 -14.73
C THR A 849 17.24 -21.40 -14.58
N ASN A 850 17.65 -21.83 -13.39
CA ASN A 850 19.01 -22.28 -13.13
C ASN A 850 18.99 -23.58 -12.31
N GLN A 851 19.46 -24.67 -12.92
CA GLN A 851 19.64 -25.95 -12.26
C GLN A 851 21.03 -26.00 -11.63
N TRP A 852 21.10 -25.82 -10.31
CA TRP A 852 22.34 -25.69 -9.56
C TRP A 852 22.73 -26.99 -8.87
N ASN A 853 24.03 -27.31 -8.90
CA ASN A 853 24.65 -28.38 -8.13
C ASN A 853 25.62 -27.79 -7.10
N PHE A 854 25.34 -28.01 -5.82
CA PHE A 854 26.10 -27.44 -4.72
C PHE A 854 27.46 -28.12 -4.51
N ALA A 855 27.60 -29.39 -4.91
CA ALA A 855 28.86 -30.12 -4.81
C ALA A 855 29.87 -29.65 -5.87
N THR A 856 29.42 -29.51 -7.12
CA THR A 856 30.27 -29.01 -8.21
C THR A 856 30.34 -27.49 -8.27
N ARG A 857 29.46 -26.78 -7.52
CA ARG A 857 29.33 -25.31 -7.50
C ARG A 857 29.10 -24.71 -8.89
N THR A 858 28.34 -25.43 -9.71
CA THR A 858 27.98 -25.04 -11.07
C THR A 858 26.48 -25.12 -11.28
N GLY A 859 25.97 -24.38 -12.26
CA GLY A 859 24.57 -24.45 -12.66
C GLY A 859 24.37 -24.39 -14.16
N ALA A 860 23.31 -25.04 -14.64
CA ALA A 860 22.85 -24.97 -16.02
C ALA A 860 21.70 -23.96 -16.13
N VAL A 861 21.91 -22.89 -16.89
CA VAL A 861 20.92 -21.81 -17.06
C VAL A 861 20.13 -22.00 -18.35
N SER A 862 18.83 -21.76 -18.25
CA SER A 862 17.91 -21.60 -19.36
C SER A 862 17.14 -20.29 -19.19
N ILE A 863 17.11 -19.47 -20.24
CA ILE A 863 16.31 -18.23 -20.29
C ILE A 863 15.29 -18.40 -21.40
N SER A 864 14.02 -18.22 -21.10
CA SER A 864 12.93 -18.37 -22.07
C SER A 864 12.36 -17.01 -22.49
N ASN A 865 12.15 -16.85 -23.80
CA ASN A 865 11.38 -15.76 -24.41
C ASN A 865 11.82 -14.33 -24.04
N PHE A 866 13.05 -14.11 -23.59
CA PHE A 866 13.54 -12.76 -23.36
C PHE A 866 13.68 -12.03 -24.70
N ASP A 867 12.84 -11.02 -24.93
CA ASP A 867 12.75 -10.30 -26.21
C ASP A 867 12.60 -11.26 -27.41
N GLY A 868 11.71 -12.26 -27.25
CA GLY A 868 11.41 -13.25 -28.28
C GLY A 868 12.53 -14.26 -28.56
N THR A 869 13.60 -14.28 -27.76
CA THR A 869 14.72 -15.24 -27.91
C THR A 869 14.91 -16.06 -26.63
N SER A 870 15.22 -17.35 -26.81
CA SER A 870 15.63 -18.24 -25.73
C SER A 870 17.14 -18.40 -25.70
N TYR A 871 17.70 -18.62 -24.52
CA TYR A 871 19.14 -18.73 -24.30
C TYR A 871 19.47 -19.92 -23.39
N ARG A 872 20.66 -20.49 -23.58
CA ARG A 872 21.21 -21.54 -22.73
C ARG A 872 22.66 -21.25 -22.38
N GLY A 873 23.09 -21.69 -21.20
CA GLY A 873 24.43 -21.43 -20.72
C GLY A 873 24.77 -22.15 -19.43
N GLY A 874 25.94 -21.83 -18.90
CA GLY A 874 26.45 -22.36 -17.65
C GLY A 874 26.83 -21.24 -16.69
N THR A 875 26.66 -21.49 -15.39
CA THR A 875 27.11 -20.62 -14.31
C THR A 875 28.03 -21.38 -13.36
N ALA A 876 28.92 -20.65 -12.69
CA ALA A 876 29.83 -21.19 -11.69
C ALA A 876 30.00 -20.20 -10.53
N MET A 877 30.24 -20.72 -9.33
CA MET A 877 30.49 -19.90 -8.14
C MET A 877 31.79 -19.10 -8.29
N VAL A 878 31.81 -17.87 -7.76
CA VAL A 878 32.98 -16.98 -7.81
C VAL A 878 33.81 -17.17 -6.53
N GLY A 879 34.89 -17.92 -6.63
CA GLY A 879 35.74 -18.23 -5.46
C GLY A 879 34.94 -18.91 -4.34
N ASN A 880 35.09 -18.43 -3.10
CA ASN A 880 34.34 -18.91 -1.93
C ASN A 880 33.24 -17.93 -1.49
N THR A 881 32.71 -17.11 -2.40
CA THR A 881 31.61 -16.20 -2.09
C THR A 881 30.27 -16.83 -2.48
N PRO A 882 29.15 -16.40 -1.87
CA PRO A 882 27.79 -16.80 -2.28
C PRO A 882 27.36 -16.16 -3.61
N GLN A 883 28.30 -15.85 -4.50
CA GLN A 883 28.07 -15.22 -5.80
C GLN A 883 28.41 -16.21 -6.90
N PHE A 884 27.76 -16.05 -8.06
CA PHE A 884 28.04 -16.83 -9.25
C PHE A 884 28.06 -15.93 -10.48
N THR A 885 28.76 -16.39 -11.51
CA THR A 885 28.76 -15.76 -12.83
C THR A 885 28.69 -16.83 -13.92
N GLY A 886 28.27 -16.45 -15.12
CA GLY A 886 28.16 -17.40 -16.22
C GLY A 886 27.85 -16.73 -17.54
N GLY A 887 28.25 -17.42 -18.62
CA GLY A 887 27.91 -17.04 -19.99
C GLY A 887 26.72 -17.82 -20.50
N PHE A 888 25.94 -17.20 -21.38
CA PHE A 888 24.86 -17.86 -22.12
C PHE A 888 24.82 -17.36 -23.56
N ALA A 889 24.27 -18.17 -24.45
CA ALA A 889 24.12 -17.86 -25.85
C ALA A 889 22.69 -18.17 -26.32
N ALA A 890 22.23 -17.42 -27.32
CA ALA A 890 20.94 -17.65 -27.93
C ALA A 890 20.87 -19.05 -28.54
N THR A 891 19.71 -19.70 -28.43
CA THR A 891 19.47 -21.03 -29.03
C THR A 891 19.08 -20.94 -30.51
N ASN A 892 18.84 -19.73 -31.01
CA ASN A 892 18.55 -19.44 -32.41
C ASN A 892 19.76 -18.76 -33.10
N SER A 893 19.65 -18.50 -34.40
CA SER A 893 20.71 -17.90 -35.22
C SER A 893 20.89 -16.38 -35.05
N THR A 894 20.40 -15.79 -33.95
CA THR A 894 20.52 -14.32 -33.73
C THR A 894 21.93 -13.85 -33.39
N GLY A 895 22.84 -14.77 -33.03
CA GLY A 895 24.21 -14.42 -32.61
C GLY A 895 24.28 -13.63 -31.29
N ARG A 896 23.19 -13.56 -30.53
CA ARG A 896 23.15 -12.88 -29.23
C ARG A 896 23.83 -13.74 -28.17
N VAL A 897 24.73 -13.13 -27.40
CA VAL A 897 25.43 -13.74 -26.26
C VAL A 897 25.28 -12.85 -25.04
N GLY A 898 25.36 -13.43 -23.85
CA GLY A 898 25.19 -12.68 -22.62
C GLY A 898 25.92 -13.25 -21.43
N THR A 899 25.88 -12.48 -20.35
CA THR A 899 26.49 -12.82 -19.07
C THR A 899 25.52 -12.60 -17.93
N LEU A 900 25.62 -13.45 -16.90
CA LEU A 900 24.89 -13.37 -15.64
C LEU A 900 25.86 -13.07 -14.50
N ASN A 901 25.45 -12.22 -13.58
CA ASN A 901 26.11 -11.98 -12.31
C ASN A 901 25.07 -12.08 -11.22
N GLY A 902 25.13 -13.12 -10.40
CA GLY A 902 24.12 -13.38 -9.38
C GLY A 902 24.69 -13.70 -8.02
N ALA A 903 23.80 -13.73 -7.04
CA ALA A 903 24.10 -14.20 -5.69
C ALA A 903 22.95 -15.03 -5.13
N PHE A 904 23.26 -15.80 -4.09
CA PHE A 904 22.29 -16.59 -3.33
C PHE A 904 21.72 -15.79 -2.16
N PHE A 905 20.41 -15.86 -1.98
CA PHE A 905 19.66 -15.11 -0.98
C PHE A 905 18.95 -16.04 0.01
N ASN A 906 18.89 -15.60 1.26
CA ASN A 906 18.21 -16.29 2.35
C ASN A 906 16.77 -15.74 2.48
N ASN A 907 15.81 -16.60 2.81
CA ASN A 907 14.43 -16.22 3.11
C ASN A 907 14.13 -16.13 4.63
N GLY A 908 15.16 -16.17 5.47
CA GLY A 908 15.09 -16.18 6.93
C GLY A 908 15.16 -17.59 7.53
N ALA A 909 14.60 -18.59 6.85
CA ALA A 909 14.57 -19.98 7.32
C ALA A 909 15.60 -20.86 6.60
N VAL A 910 15.85 -20.59 5.31
CA VAL A 910 16.68 -21.43 4.47
C VAL A 910 17.76 -20.62 3.75
N PRO A 911 19.04 -20.96 3.99
CA PRO A 911 20.14 -20.51 3.14
C PRO A 911 19.92 -20.88 1.67
N ALA A 912 20.36 -20.00 0.76
CA ALA A 912 20.23 -20.19 -0.68
C ALA A 912 18.78 -20.56 -1.09
N ALA A 913 17.79 -19.88 -0.50
CA ALA A 913 16.38 -20.04 -0.86
C ALA A 913 16.07 -19.46 -2.25
N GLY A 914 16.82 -18.45 -2.67
CA GLY A 914 16.68 -17.82 -3.98
C GLY A 914 17.98 -17.39 -4.62
N GLN A 915 17.87 -17.01 -5.88
CA GLN A 915 18.92 -16.39 -6.66
C GLN A 915 18.41 -15.06 -7.21
N ALA A 916 19.27 -14.05 -7.20
CA ALA A 916 19.00 -12.80 -7.90
C ALA A 916 20.30 -12.16 -8.38
N GLY A 917 20.18 -11.32 -9.40
CA GLY A 917 21.37 -10.81 -10.07
C GLY A 917 21.08 -9.79 -11.16
N SER A 918 22.14 -9.41 -11.86
CA SER A 918 22.09 -8.65 -13.10
C SER A 918 22.51 -9.50 -14.30
N PHE A 919 22.03 -9.11 -15.46
CA PHE A 919 22.42 -9.73 -16.73
C PHE A 919 22.69 -8.66 -17.78
N GLY A 920 23.53 -9.01 -18.76
CA GLY A 920 23.74 -8.23 -19.97
C GLY A 920 23.72 -9.15 -21.19
N VAL A 921 23.17 -8.66 -22.30
CA VAL A 921 23.14 -9.35 -23.60
C VAL A 921 23.68 -8.41 -24.65
N THR A 922 24.50 -8.93 -25.56
CA THR A 922 25.06 -8.22 -26.71
C THR A 922 24.91 -9.07 -27.96
N GLY A 923 24.68 -8.41 -29.09
CA GLY A 923 24.64 -9.05 -30.41
C GLY A 923 24.65 -8.00 -31.51
N PRO A 924 24.55 -8.42 -32.78
CA PRO A 924 24.46 -7.50 -33.91
C PRO A 924 23.28 -6.53 -33.73
N ASN A 925 23.56 -5.22 -33.69
CA ASN A 925 22.57 -4.15 -33.45
C ASN A 925 21.69 -4.37 -32.20
N TYR A 926 22.20 -5.11 -31.22
CA TYR A 926 21.45 -5.55 -30.06
C TYR A 926 22.25 -5.36 -28.78
N THR A 927 21.65 -4.69 -27.80
CA THR A 927 22.16 -4.65 -26.44
C THR A 927 21.00 -4.68 -25.45
N ALA A 928 21.14 -5.43 -24.37
CA ALA A 928 20.16 -5.46 -23.30
C ALA A 928 20.86 -5.57 -21.94
N ALA A 929 20.23 -5.02 -20.91
CA ALA A 929 20.70 -5.14 -19.54
C ALA A 929 19.52 -5.04 -18.56
N GLY A 930 19.62 -5.76 -17.46
CA GLY A 930 18.56 -5.78 -16.45
C GLY A 930 18.88 -6.68 -15.27
N THR A 931 17.85 -7.05 -14.54
CA THR A 931 17.95 -7.91 -13.35
C THR A 931 17.10 -9.16 -13.50
N PHE A 932 17.45 -10.19 -12.74
CA PHE A 932 16.69 -11.43 -12.65
C PHE A 932 16.51 -11.82 -11.18
N LYS A 933 15.41 -12.53 -10.91
CA LYS A 933 15.08 -13.06 -9.59
C LYS A 933 14.43 -14.42 -9.71
N ALA A 934 14.75 -15.32 -8.79
CA ALA A 934 14.25 -16.69 -8.80
C ALA A 934 14.25 -17.28 -7.40
N GLN A 935 13.36 -18.24 -7.20
CA GLN A 935 13.28 -19.05 -5.98
C GLN A 935 13.32 -20.53 -6.34
N ARG A 936 13.82 -21.34 -5.41
CA ARG A 936 14.00 -22.78 -5.59
C ARG A 936 12.75 -23.61 -5.36
#